data_AF-A0AAD5NVA7-F1
#
_entry.id   AF-A0AAD5NVA7-F1
#
_cell.length_a   1.000
_cell.length_b   1.000
_cell.length_c   1.000
_cell.angle_alpha   90.00
_cell.angle_beta   90.00
_cell.angle_gamma   90.00
#
_symmetry.space_group_name_H-M   'P 1'
#
loop_
_entity.id
_entity.type
_entity.pdbx_description
1 polymer ?
#
loop_
_entity_poly.entity_id
_entity_poly.type
_entity_poly.pdbx_seq_one_letter_code
_entity_poly.pdbx_strand_id
1 'polypeptide(L)'
;MQIVPVQKGSLKVLLLHGNLEVWVYSAKNLPNMDIFYKTFGNMFGSKIKGPMGSKITSDQYVTISVAGAVVGRTFVISNSENPVWQQHFYVPVAHYASEVHFLVKDSDVVGSELIGVVSIPVEQIYSGAKVEGTFPVLNNGRKQCKPGAVLSISIQYTPMMNLSVYHQGVGAGPDYIGVPGTYFPLRKGGSVTLYQDAHVPNGSLPNLMLDHGIPYVHGKCWSDIFDAIRQARRLIYITGWSVWHKLRLVRDADPALDCTLGELLRSKSQEGVRVLLLIWDDPTSRSILGCQKDGVMATHHGETCRFFKHSLVQVLLCPRTAGKRQSWIKQKKVEAVYIHHQKSVIVDADAGNNYRKIIAFVGGLDLCDGRYDTPDHSVFRTLETVHKDDYHKRCIRTIITILLTRVVLLVVQENHGMTYTVKLMVLRPMMIDRISDIVSVSDAPSFSENDPESWHVQIFRSIDSNSVKGFPKDPKEATNKNLMCGKNVLIDMSIHTAYVKAIRSAQHYIYIENQYFIGSSYNWGSYKDLGANNLIPMEIALKIAEKIRANERFAAYIVIPMWPEGAPTGAATQRILFWPKQTMQMMYETIYKALVEVGLEDAFSPQDYLNFFCLGNREVVDRRGGSSTGPPFPANSPQALSQKSRRFMIYVHSNGMIIDDEYVILGSANINQRSMEGTGDTEIAMGAYQPQHTWAWKQSHPYGQIYGYRMSLWAEHLGGIEDIFRAPESLECVRRVRKLGELNWKQFAAEDVTEMRGHLLKYPVEVDRKGKIRSLPGYETFPDVGGNIVGSFFAIQENLTI
;
A
#
# COMPACT_ATOMS: atom_id res chain seq x y z
N MET A 1 37.10 -5.04 28.16
CA MET A 1 36.72 -4.42 26.88
C MET A 1 37.53 -3.15 26.71
N GLN A 2 38.45 -3.12 25.73
CA GLN A 2 39.16 -1.88 25.38
C GLN A 2 38.14 -0.88 24.83
N ILE A 3 38.01 0.26 25.50
CA ILE A 3 37.37 1.45 24.95
C ILE A 3 38.32 1.93 23.85
N VAL A 4 38.01 1.59 22.60
CA VAL A 4 38.73 2.16 21.45
C VAL A 4 38.35 3.64 21.39
N PRO A 5 39.31 4.57 21.47
CA PRO A 5 39.00 5.99 21.39
C PRO A 5 38.46 6.29 19.99
N VAL A 6 37.27 6.86 19.90
CA VAL A 6 36.75 7.42 18.65
C VAL A 6 37.72 8.53 18.22
N GLN A 7 38.46 8.31 17.13
CA GLN A 7 39.33 9.32 16.53
C GLN A 7 38.50 10.57 16.17
N LYS A 8 39.08 11.75 16.38
CA LYS A 8 38.55 13.07 15.99
C LYS A 8 38.55 13.27 14.47
N GLY A 9 37.96 12.35 13.70
CA GLY A 9 37.67 12.50 12.27
C GLY A 9 36.18 12.82 12.06
N SER A 10 35.84 13.43 10.92
CA SER A 10 34.45 13.47 10.45
C SER A 10 33.98 12.03 10.23
N LEU A 11 32.88 11.62 10.88
CA LEU A 11 32.32 10.28 10.71
C LEU A 11 31.96 10.05 9.24
N LYS A 12 32.31 8.89 8.70
CA LYS A 12 31.99 8.52 7.31
C LYS A 12 30.50 8.17 7.19
N VAL A 13 29.87 8.65 6.12
CA VAL A 13 28.51 8.26 5.75
C VAL A 13 28.59 6.98 4.92
N LEU A 14 27.90 5.93 5.37
CA LEU A 14 27.86 4.62 4.71
C LEU A 14 26.43 4.19 4.43
N LEU A 15 26.22 3.40 3.36
CA LEU A 15 24.93 2.82 3.03
C LEU A 15 24.67 1.58 3.90
N LEU A 16 23.72 1.68 4.82
CA LEU A 16 23.13 0.55 5.51
C LEU A 16 21.95 0.03 4.67
N HIS A 17 22.22 -0.96 3.82
CA HIS A 17 21.20 -1.72 3.08
C HIS A 17 21.21 -3.19 3.51
N GLY A 18 20.14 -3.62 4.18
CA GLY A 18 20.06 -4.92 4.83
C GLY A 18 19.17 -4.88 6.06
N ASN A 19 19.54 -5.60 7.13
CA ASN A 19 18.77 -5.65 8.37
C ASN A 19 19.61 -5.22 9.58
N LEU A 20 19.01 -4.44 10.47
CA LEU A 20 19.54 -4.20 11.81
C LEU A 20 18.82 -5.13 12.79
N GLU A 21 19.61 -5.93 13.49
CA GLU A 21 19.17 -6.63 14.69
C GLU A 21 19.54 -5.78 15.91
N VAL A 22 18.52 -5.37 16.67
CA VAL A 22 18.69 -4.45 17.79
C VAL A 22 18.00 -5.00 19.03
N TRP A 23 18.70 -5.02 20.14
CA TRP A 23 18.14 -5.25 21.47
C TRP A 23 18.25 -3.97 22.30
N VAL A 24 17.13 -3.55 22.89
CA VAL A 24 17.09 -2.49 23.89
C VAL A 24 16.75 -3.14 25.24
N TYR A 25 17.76 -3.28 26.11
CA TYR A 25 17.63 -4.03 27.34
C TYR A 25 17.00 -3.19 28.45
N SER A 26 17.69 -2.13 28.88
CA SER A 26 17.28 -1.30 30.02
C SER A 26 18.03 0.02 30.04
N ALA A 27 17.48 1.02 30.73
CA ALA A 27 18.22 2.21 31.13
C ALA A 27 18.30 2.31 32.65
N LYS A 28 19.29 3.07 33.15
CA LYS A 28 19.48 3.32 34.58
C LYS A 28 19.70 4.80 34.84
N ASN A 29 19.25 5.27 35.99
CA ASN A 29 19.44 6.63 36.51
C ASN A 29 19.01 7.74 35.54
N LEU A 30 17.94 7.53 34.78
CA LEU A 30 17.41 8.58 33.92
C LEU A 30 16.84 9.75 34.75
N PRO A 31 16.84 11.00 34.24
CA PRO A 31 16.24 12.12 34.91
C PRO A 31 14.71 11.97 34.95
N ASN A 32 14.10 12.49 36.02
CA ASN A 32 12.65 12.56 36.15
C ASN A 32 12.17 13.91 35.59
N MET A 33 11.52 13.89 34.43
CA MET A 33 11.07 15.12 33.74
C MET A 33 9.75 15.66 34.29
N ASP A 34 8.91 14.83 34.92
CA ASP A 34 7.62 15.24 35.50
C ASP A 34 7.74 16.25 36.66
N ILE A 35 8.87 16.23 37.38
CA ILE A 35 9.14 17.18 38.48
C ILE A 35 9.50 18.56 37.94
N PHE A 36 10.13 18.65 36.76
CA PHE A 36 10.59 19.90 36.19
C PHE A 36 9.41 20.80 35.76
N TYR A 37 8.35 20.19 35.21
CA TYR A 37 7.12 20.89 34.83
C TYR A 37 6.30 21.40 36.01
N LYS A 38 6.27 20.70 37.16
CA LYS A 38 5.60 21.22 38.37
C LYS A 38 6.25 22.50 38.88
N THR A 39 7.57 22.61 38.77
CA THR A 39 8.31 23.80 39.20
C THR A 39 8.03 25.00 38.30
N PHE A 40 7.95 24.80 36.97
CA PHE A 40 7.58 25.85 36.00
C PHE A 40 6.09 26.22 36.03
N GLY A 41 5.18 25.25 36.21
CA GLY A 41 3.75 25.52 36.35
C GLY A 41 3.39 26.32 37.61
N ASN A 42 4.16 26.15 38.69
CA ASN A 42 3.98 26.94 39.91
C ASN A 42 4.43 28.42 39.77
N MET A 43 5.23 28.78 38.76
CA MET A 43 5.53 30.19 38.44
C MET A 43 4.38 30.90 37.70
N PHE A 44 3.49 30.15 37.05
CA PHE A 44 2.30 30.65 36.36
C PHE A 44 1.01 30.33 37.15
N GLY A 45 0.95 30.74 38.41
CA GLY A 45 -0.30 31.13 39.09
C GLY A 45 -1.46 30.13 39.29
N SER A 46 -1.38 28.84 38.91
CA SER A 46 -2.48 27.89 39.13
C SER A 46 -2.13 26.78 40.12
N LYS A 47 -2.52 26.93 41.39
CA LYS A 47 -2.51 25.86 42.40
C LYS A 47 -3.56 24.80 42.07
N ILE A 48 -3.16 23.65 41.55
CA ILE A 48 -4.01 22.46 41.48
C ILE A 48 -3.58 21.52 42.62
N LYS A 49 -4.40 21.42 43.68
CA LYS A 49 -4.24 20.42 44.74
C LYS A 49 -4.87 19.09 44.27
N GLY A 50 -4.04 18.05 44.09
CA GLY A 50 -4.45 16.66 43.92
C GLY A 50 -3.92 15.79 45.07
N PRO A 51 -4.46 14.56 45.27
CA PRO A 51 -4.20 13.74 46.46
C PRO A 51 -2.73 13.33 46.58
N MET A 52 -2.18 13.47 47.78
CA MET A 52 -0.84 13.00 48.18
C MET A 52 -0.85 11.47 48.26
N GLY A 53 -0.01 10.77 47.47
CA GLY A 53 0.15 9.33 47.64
C GLY A 53 0.87 8.52 46.55
N SER A 54 1.14 9.05 45.34
CA SER A 54 1.95 8.32 44.34
C SER A 54 3.11 9.17 43.83
N LYS A 55 4.33 8.62 43.83
CA LYS A 55 5.49 9.20 43.14
C LYS A 55 5.20 9.13 41.63
N ILE A 56 4.77 10.23 41.05
CA ILE A 56 4.68 10.40 39.59
C ILE A 56 6.11 10.63 39.09
N THR A 57 6.58 9.76 38.20
CA THR A 57 7.90 9.85 37.56
C THR A 57 7.76 9.60 36.05
N SER A 58 8.76 10.00 35.27
CA SER A 58 8.78 9.93 33.80
C SER A 58 8.32 8.60 33.19
N ASP A 59 7.59 8.68 32.08
CA ASP A 59 7.05 7.62 31.24
C ASP A 59 7.99 7.34 30.03
N GLN A 60 9.02 6.53 30.25
CA GLN A 60 10.18 6.47 29.37
C GLN A 60 10.06 5.45 28.23
N TYR A 61 10.62 5.80 27.06
CA TYR A 61 10.79 4.90 25.92
C TYR A 61 12.01 5.28 25.07
N VAL A 62 12.42 4.37 24.18
CA VAL A 62 13.54 4.58 23.25
C VAL A 62 13.03 4.54 21.82
N THR A 63 13.51 5.48 20.99
CA THR A 63 13.33 5.47 19.54
C THR A 63 14.65 5.16 18.86
N ILE A 64 14.67 4.21 17.94
CA ILE A 64 15.82 3.89 17.09
C ILE A 64 15.64 4.66 15.78
N SER A 65 16.65 5.44 15.39
CA SER A 65 16.62 6.26 14.19
C SER A 65 17.89 6.13 13.37
N VAL A 66 17.71 6.08 12.05
CA VAL A 66 18.79 6.05 11.05
C VAL A 66 18.52 7.17 10.06
N ALA A 67 19.48 8.08 9.88
CA ALA A 67 19.32 9.24 8.99
C ALA A 67 18.04 10.07 9.24
N GLY A 68 17.63 10.21 10.50
CA GLY A 68 16.42 10.94 10.91
C GLY A 68 15.11 10.14 10.77
N ALA A 69 15.10 9.04 10.00
CA ALA A 69 13.95 8.14 9.91
C ALA A 69 13.87 7.27 11.18
N VAL A 70 12.66 7.08 11.72
CA VAL A 70 12.42 6.18 12.86
C VAL A 70 12.24 4.76 12.33
N VAL A 71 13.12 3.84 12.74
CA VAL A 71 13.09 2.44 12.30
C VAL A 71 12.59 1.49 13.38
N GLY A 72 12.52 1.94 14.64
CA GLY A 72 12.02 1.14 15.75
C GLY A 72 11.69 1.99 16.97
N ARG A 73 10.81 1.50 17.82
CA ARG A 73 10.40 2.17 19.06
C ARG A 73 10.01 1.15 20.13
N THR A 74 10.49 1.36 21.36
CA THR A 74 10.13 0.51 22.49
C THR A 74 8.77 0.85 23.08
N PHE A 75 8.24 -0.06 23.90
CA PHE A 75 7.11 0.26 24.78
C PHE A 75 7.45 1.40 25.74
N VAL A 76 6.41 2.13 26.13
CA VAL A 76 6.51 3.12 27.21
C VAL A 76 6.45 2.38 28.53
N ILE A 77 7.48 2.56 29.38
CA ILE A 77 7.49 2.07 30.75
C ILE A 77 7.13 3.23 31.66
N SER A 78 5.96 3.14 32.27
CA SER A 78 5.46 4.20 33.12
C SER A 78 6.14 4.23 34.47
N ASN A 79 6.36 5.44 34.97
CA ASN A 79 6.86 5.72 36.31
C ASN A 79 8.15 4.96 36.70
N SER A 80 9.18 5.00 35.85
CA SER A 80 10.47 4.40 36.17
C SER A 80 11.64 5.21 35.65
N GLU A 81 12.60 5.53 36.54
CA GLU A 81 13.92 6.07 36.18
C GLU A 81 14.91 4.97 35.76
N ASN A 82 14.53 3.69 35.95
CA ASN A 82 15.33 2.51 35.61
C ASN A 82 14.50 1.52 34.77
N PRO A 83 14.00 1.93 33.60
CA PRO A 83 13.12 1.11 32.76
C PRO A 83 13.84 -0.12 32.22
N VAL A 84 13.15 -1.25 32.17
CA VAL A 84 13.63 -2.53 31.60
C VAL A 84 12.69 -2.94 30.48
N TRP A 85 13.12 -2.77 29.23
CA TRP A 85 12.30 -3.08 28.06
C TRP A 85 12.49 -4.52 27.57
N GLN A 86 13.72 -5.04 27.57
CA GLN A 86 14.08 -6.34 26.97
C GLN A 86 13.42 -6.56 25.59
N GLN A 87 13.51 -5.56 24.72
CA GLN A 87 12.80 -5.59 23.45
C GLN A 87 13.77 -5.78 22.28
N HIS A 88 13.39 -6.70 21.40
CA HIS A 88 14.09 -7.05 20.17
C HIS A 88 13.45 -6.38 18.97
N PHE A 89 14.28 -5.95 18.03
CA PHE A 89 13.88 -5.41 16.74
C PHE A 89 14.73 -6.05 15.66
N TYR A 90 14.08 -6.53 14.60
CA TYR A 90 14.74 -6.98 13.38
C TYR A 90 14.15 -6.17 12.22
N VAL A 91 14.85 -5.09 11.84
CA VAL A 91 14.27 -4.04 11.00
C VAL A 91 15.05 -3.86 9.70
N PRO A 92 14.35 -3.76 8.55
CA PRO A 92 15.02 -3.45 7.30
C PRO A 92 15.51 -2.01 7.30
N VAL A 93 16.71 -1.80 6.76
CA VAL A 93 17.32 -0.49 6.55
C VAL A 93 17.78 -0.35 5.10
N ALA A 94 17.60 0.86 4.56
CA ALA A 94 18.08 1.30 3.24
C ALA A 94 18.47 2.79 3.32
N HIS A 95 19.44 3.10 4.19
CA HIS A 95 19.76 4.49 4.57
C HIS A 95 21.25 4.79 4.46
N TYR A 96 21.60 5.97 3.97
CA TYR A 96 22.94 6.54 4.13
C TYR A 96 23.04 7.22 5.49
N ALA A 97 23.89 6.72 6.38
CA ALA A 97 24.05 7.25 7.72
C ALA A 97 25.49 7.17 8.22
N SER A 98 25.88 8.11 9.07
CA SER A 98 27.13 8.06 9.83
C SER A 98 26.96 7.40 11.21
N GLU A 99 25.76 7.49 11.77
CA GLU A 99 25.41 6.95 13.09
C GLU A 99 24.01 6.35 13.09
N VAL A 100 23.79 5.36 13.96
CA VAL A 100 22.47 4.91 14.41
C VAL A 100 22.19 5.57 15.76
N HIS A 101 21.06 6.26 15.88
CA HIS A 101 20.69 6.99 17.08
C HIS A 101 19.62 6.26 17.90
N PHE A 102 19.85 6.19 19.21
CA PHE A 102 18.90 5.72 20.22
C PHE A 102 18.47 6.93 21.05
N LEU A 103 17.29 7.45 20.72
CA LEU A 103 16.71 8.63 21.36
C LEU A 103 15.89 8.19 22.57
N VAL A 104 16.38 8.47 23.78
CA VAL A 104 15.67 8.23 25.03
C VAL A 104 14.71 9.39 25.27
N LYS A 105 13.42 9.09 25.44
CA LYS A 105 12.36 10.10 25.50
C LYS A 105 11.39 9.84 26.65
N ASP A 106 10.78 10.91 27.12
CA ASP A 106 9.62 10.86 28.02
C ASP A 106 8.31 10.96 27.21
N SER A 107 7.25 10.33 27.68
CA SER A 107 5.96 10.22 27.00
C SER A 107 4.85 11.00 27.71
N ASP A 108 4.90 12.33 27.64
CA ASP A 108 3.91 13.21 28.26
C ASP A 108 2.58 13.28 27.50
N VAL A 109 1.52 13.77 28.15
CA VAL A 109 0.20 13.97 27.50
C VAL A 109 0.27 15.03 26.37
N VAL A 110 1.16 16.02 26.48
CA VAL A 110 1.25 17.19 25.58
C VAL A 110 2.34 17.05 24.50
N GLY A 111 3.23 16.07 24.61
CA GLY A 111 4.37 15.91 23.70
C GLY A 111 5.21 14.70 24.09
N SER A 112 6.34 14.47 23.45
CA SER A 112 7.36 13.60 24.02
C SER A 112 8.63 14.40 24.13
N GLU A 113 9.21 14.50 25.32
CA GLU A 113 10.43 15.25 25.57
C GLU A 113 11.66 14.38 25.35
N LEU A 114 12.71 14.93 24.74
CA LEU A 114 13.98 14.22 24.56
C LEU A 114 14.82 14.30 25.84
N ILE A 115 15.11 13.15 26.43
CA ILE A 115 15.98 13.04 27.61
C ILE A 115 17.45 13.05 27.20
N GLY A 116 17.78 12.32 26.13
CA GLY A 116 19.12 12.25 25.57
C GLY A 116 19.27 11.19 24.49
N VAL A 117 20.50 11.03 24.01
CA VAL A 117 20.83 10.23 22.83
C VAL A 117 22.02 9.34 23.13
N VAL A 118 21.96 8.09 22.67
CA VAL A 118 23.11 7.22 22.45
C VAL A 118 23.32 7.08 20.95
N SER A 119 24.54 7.31 20.47
CA SER A 119 24.89 7.17 19.05
C SER A 119 25.89 6.04 18.86
N ILE A 120 25.62 5.15 17.91
CA ILE A 120 26.54 4.10 17.48
C ILE A 120 27.04 4.44 16.08
N PRO A 121 28.35 4.72 15.89
CA PRO A 121 28.90 4.96 14.57
C PRO A 121 28.69 3.76 13.64
N VAL A 122 28.22 4.02 12.41
CA VAL A 122 27.92 2.97 11.43
C VAL A 122 29.16 2.15 11.08
N GLU A 123 30.34 2.77 11.06
CA GLU A 123 31.62 2.10 10.82
C GLU A 123 31.89 0.93 11.80
N GLN A 124 31.37 0.99 13.04
CA GLN A 124 31.58 -0.06 14.04
C GLN A 124 30.76 -1.32 13.75
N ILE A 125 29.61 -1.18 13.07
CA ILE A 125 28.70 -2.29 12.77
C ILE A 125 28.79 -2.71 11.29
N TYR A 126 29.45 -1.93 10.43
CA TYR A 126 29.43 -2.13 8.99
C TYR A 126 30.01 -3.48 8.54
N SER A 127 30.98 -4.02 9.28
CA SER A 127 31.58 -5.34 9.04
C SER A 127 30.70 -6.52 9.45
N GLY A 128 29.54 -6.25 10.07
CA GLY A 128 28.68 -7.25 10.69
C GLY A 128 29.03 -7.60 12.14
N ALA A 129 30.01 -6.90 12.73
CA ALA A 129 30.34 -7.04 14.15
C ALA A 129 29.16 -6.64 15.05
N LYS A 130 28.95 -7.41 16.11
CA LYS A 130 27.96 -7.11 17.15
C LYS A 130 28.55 -6.09 18.12
N VAL A 131 27.86 -4.96 18.29
CA VAL A 131 28.18 -3.95 19.31
C VAL A 131 27.19 -4.11 20.45
N GLU A 132 27.68 -4.46 21.63
CA GLU A 132 26.86 -4.71 22.82
C GLU A 132 27.51 -4.09 24.07
N GLY A 133 26.71 -3.42 24.89
CA GLY A 133 27.20 -2.82 26.12
C GLY A 133 26.26 -1.78 26.72
N THR A 134 26.80 -1.05 27.69
CA THR A 134 26.11 0.03 28.41
C THR A 134 26.76 1.36 28.05
N PHE A 135 25.95 2.27 27.49
CA PHE A 135 26.41 3.53 26.91
C PHE A 135 25.84 4.72 27.67
N PRO A 136 26.60 5.81 27.84
CA PRO A 136 26.13 7.01 28.51
C PRO A 136 25.05 7.72 27.69
N VAL A 137 23.97 8.14 28.33
CA VAL A 137 22.90 8.92 27.68
C VAL A 137 23.29 10.39 27.65
N LEU A 138 23.50 10.94 26.46
CA LEU A 138 24.04 12.30 26.28
C LEU A 138 22.94 13.30 25.94
N ASN A 139 23.04 14.51 26.47
CA ASN A 139 22.19 15.64 26.09
C ASN A 139 22.74 16.36 24.84
N ASN A 140 22.04 17.42 24.38
CA ASN A 140 22.45 18.21 23.21
C ASN A 140 23.86 18.82 23.33
N GLY A 141 24.37 19.02 24.55
CA GLY A 141 25.73 19.49 24.83
C GLY A 141 26.79 18.40 24.87
N ARG A 142 26.46 17.15 24.45
CA ARG A 142 27.32 15.95 24.54
C ARG A 142 27.80 15.61 25.96
N LYS A 143 27.09 16.09 26.99
CA LYS A 143 27.32 15.74 28.40
C LYS A 143 26.28 14.71 28.82
N GLN A 144 26.60 13.88 29.82
CA GLN A 144 25.60 12.98 30.40
C GLN A 144 24.39 13.77 30.89
N CYS A 145 23.17 13.30 30.60
CA CYS A 145 21.95 13.99 30.99
C CYS A 145 21.75 14.02 32.52
N LYS A 146 22.22 12.98 33.22
CA LYS A 146 22.32 12.88 34.67
C LYS A 146 23.52 11.98 35.01
N PRO A 147 24.29 12.24 36.07
CA PRO A 147 25.40 11.37 36.45
C PRO A 147 24.95 9.91 36.60
N GLY A 148 25.60 9.01 35.88
CA GLY A 148 25.26 7.58 35.87
C GLY A 148 24.07 7.20 34.99
N ALA A 149 23.52 8.14 34.21
CA ALA A 149 22.47 7.87 33.23
C ALA A 149 23.02 7.08 32.05
N VAL A 150 22.56 5.84 31.90
CA VAL A 150 23.07 4.90 30.89
C VAL A 150 21.96 4.09 30.25
N LEU A 151 22.20 3.68 29.00
CA LEU A 151 21.33 2.80 28.23
C LEU A 151 22.11 1.55 27.82
N SER A 152 21.54 0.36 28.06
CA SER A 152 22.13 -0.92 27.67
C SER A 152 21.46 -1.43 26.40
N ILE A 153 22.27 -1.66 25.36
CA ILE A 153 21.81 -2.08 24.03
C ILE A 153 22.75 -3.11 23.42
N SER A 154 22.24 -3.84 22.42
CA SER A 154 23.01 -4.59 21.44
C SER A 154 22.53 -4.23 20.05
N ILE A 155 23.45 -4.08 19.10
CA ILE A 155 23.15 -3.84 17.69
C ILE A 155 24.10 -4.63 16.79
N GLN A 156 23.54 -5.26 15.76
CA GLN A 156 24.28 -5.94 14.71
C GLN A 156 23.64 -5.64 13.36
N TYR A 157 24.48 -5.42 12.35
CA TYR A 157 24.04 -5.20 10.97
C TYR A 157 24.31 -6.43 10.12
N THR A 158 23.32 -6.86 9.34
CA THR A 158 23.49 -7.88 8.31
C THR A 158 23.28 -7.23 6.94
N PRO A 159 24.30 -7.15 6.08
CA PRO A 159 24.17 -6.57 4.75
C PRO A 159 23.30 -7.43 3.84
N MET A 160 22.70 -6.82 2.82
CA MET A 160 21.75 -7.47 1.91
C MET A 160 22.29 -8.77 1.29
N MET A 161 23.55 -8.75 0.83
CA MET A 161 24.22 -9.91 0.22
C MET A 161 24.33 -11.13 1.14
N ASN A 162 24.25 -10.96 2.46
CA ASN A 162 24.33 -12.05 3.43
C ASN A 162 22.95 -12.62 3.82
N LEU A 163 21.86 -12.01 3.35
CA LEU A 163 20.51 -12.48 3.66
C LEU A 163 20.09 -13.54 2.63
N SER A 164 19.63 -14.70 3.11
CA SER A 164 19.18 -15.81 2.25
C SER A 164 18.08 -15.40 1.26
N VAL A 165 17.18 -14.49 1.68
CA VAL A 165 16.11 -13.94 0.85
C VAL A 165 16.62 -13.29 -0.44
N TYR A 166 17.86 -12.77 -0.45
CA TYR A 166 18.44 -12.14 -1.64
C TYR A 166 18.76 -13.15 -2.74
N HIS A 167 19.10 -14.40 -2.40
CA HIS A 167 19.65 -15.37 -3.35
C HIS A 167 18.62 -16.35 -3.89
N GLN A 168 17.50 -16.52 -3.21
CA GLN A 168 16.64 -17.69 -3.40
C GLN A 168 15.34 -17.40 -4.16
N GLY A 169 15.04 -16.14 -4.49
CA GLY A 169 13.71 -15.79 -5.05
C GLY A 169 12.60 -15.90 -4.00
N VAL A 170 11.34 -15.80 -4.44
CA VAL A 170 10.18 -15.95 -3.56
C VAL A 170 9.74 -17.42 -3.50
N GLY A 171 9.33 -17.90 -2.32
CA GLY A 171 8.77 -19.26 -2.20
C GLY A 171 9.81 -20.39 -2.21
N ALA A 172 11.09 -20.08 -2.00
CA ALA A 172 12.16 -21.05 -2.16
C ALA A 172 12.13 -22.19 -1.11
N GLY A 173 11.95 -23.41 -1.61
CA GLY A 173 12.09 -24.65 -0.86
C GLY A 173 10.84 -25.09 -0.08
N PRO A 174 10.75 -26.38 0.29
CA PRO A 174 9.60 -26.93 1.04
C PRO A 174 9.40 -26.25 2.41
N ASP A 175 10.48 -25.70 2.98
CA ASP A 175 10.52 -25.02 4.27
C ASP A 175 10.19 -23.52 4.20
N TYR A 176 9.74 -22.99 3.06
CA TYR A 176 9.39 -21.57 2.96
C TYR A 176 8.21 -21.22 3.90
N ILE A 177 8.49 -20.37 4.89
CA ILE A 177 7.55 -19.99 5.95
C ILE A 177 6.75 -18.70 5.66
N GLY A 178 6.93 -18.08 4.48
CA GLY A 178 6.34 -16.78 4.17
C GLY A 178 7.17 -15.59 4.66
N VAL A 179 6.53 -14.44 4.77
CA VAL A 179 7.07 -13.25 5.42
C VAL A 179 7.07 -13.51 6.93
N PRO A 180 8.25 -13.51 7.60
CA PRO A 180 8.36 -13.91 8.99
C PRO A 180 7.82 -12.84 9.93
N GLY A 181 7.34 -13.31 11.10
CA GLY A 181 6.88 -12.47 12.20
C GLY A 181 5.73 -11.54 11.83
N THR A 182 4.91 -11.88 10.83
CA THR A 182 3.65 -11.16 10.58
C THR A 182 2.53 -11.73 11.43
N TYR A 183 1.49 -10.91 11.66
CA TYR A 183 0.36 -11.33 12.49
C TYR A 183 -0.39 -12.55 11.92
N PHE A 184 -0.48 -12.65 10.58
CA PHE A 184 -1.02 -13.83 9.91
C PHE A 184 0.10 -14.68 9.31
N PRO A 185 0.10 -16.01 9.55
CA PRO A 185 1.07 -16.92 8.95
C PRO A 185 0.75 -17.18 7.48
N LEU A 186 1.72 -17.73 6.74
CA LEU A 186 1.50 -18.29 5.42
C LEU A 186 0.50 -19.46 5.51
N ARG A 187 -0.48 -19.48 4.60
CA ARG A 187 -1.44 -20.56 4.41
C ARG A 187 -1.09 -21.34 3.15
N LYS A 188 -1.10 -22.66 3.22
CA LYS A 188 -0.77 -23.57 2.11
C LYS A 188 -2.03 -24.26 1.59
N GLY A 189 -2.05 -24.67 0.32
CA GLY A 189 -3.14 -25.48 -0.25
C GLY A 189 -4.44 -24.74 -0.57
N GLY A 190 -4.38 -23.42 -0.78
CA GLY A 190 -5.54 -22.60 -1.14
C GLY A 190 -5.70 -22.44 -2.65
N SER A 191 -6.67 -21.61 -3.06
CA SER A 191 -6.80 -21.15 -4.45
C SER A 191 -6.94 -19.64 -4.51
N VAL A 192 -6.43 -19.06 -5.60
CA VAL A 192 -6.44 -17.62 -5.86
C VAL A 192 -6.95 -17.36 -7.28
N THR A 193 -7.93 -16.47 -7.41
CA THR A 193 -8.35 -15.92 -8.70
C THR A 193 -7.90 -14.47 -8.79
N LEU A 194 -7.10 -14.14 -9.80
CA LEU A 194 -6.62 -12.79 -10.07
C LEU A 194 -7.61 -12.09 -11.01
N TYR A 195 -8.16 -10.95 -10.59
CA TYR A 195 -9.07 -10.17 -11.43
C TYR A 195 -8.35 -8.98 -12.08
N GLN A 196 -8.63 -8.80 -13.36
CA GLN A 196 -8.34 -7.63 -14.16
C GLN A 196 -9.67 -6.89 -14.33
N ASP A 197 -9.74 -5.66 -13.83
CA ASP A 197 -10.94 -4.83 -13.76
C ASP A 197 -12.13 -5.46 -13.02
N ALA A 198 -13.28 -4.79 -13.09
CA ALA A 198 -14.54 -5.31 -12.58
C ALA A 198 -15.09 -6.44 -13.45
N HIS A 199 -14.83 -6.38 -14.76
CA HIS A 199 -15.33 -7.34 -15.73
C HIS A 199 -14.40 -7.46 -16.95
N VAL A 200 -14.11 -8.69 -17.40
CA VAL A 200 -13.43 -8.94 -18.67
C VAL A 200 -14.41 -9.62 -19.63
N PRO A 201 -14.84 -8.94 -20.71
CA PRO A 201 -15.69 -9.56 -21.73
C PRO A 201 -15.02 -10.77 -22.39
N ASN A 202 -15.81 -11.76 -22.79
CA ASN A 202 -15.27 -12.94 -23.47
C ASN A 202 -14.67 -12.54 -24.82
N GLY A 203 -13.41 -12.91 -25.06
CA GLY A 203 -12.72 -12.67 -26.34
C GLY A 203 -12.25 -11.23 -26.57
N SER A 204 -12.34 -10.33 -25.59
CA SER A 204 -11.76 -8.99 -25.70
C SER A 204 -10.23 -8.99 -25.61
N LEU A 205 -9.65 -9.99 -24.94
CA LEU A 205 -8.21 -10.17 -24.76
C LEU A 205 -7.70 -11.43 -25.47
N PRO A 206 -6.42 -11.47 -25.88
CA PRO A 206 -5.87 -12.63 -26.58
C PRO A 206 -5.84 -13.89 -25.71
N ASN A 207 -5.93 -15.05 -26.37
CA ASN A 207 -5.75 -16.33 -25.70
C ASN A 207 -4.28 -16.51 -25.31
N LEU A 208 -4.04 -16.74 -24.02
CA LEU A 208 -2.71 -16.99 -23.46
C LEU A 208 -2.60 -18.44 -23.02
N MET A 209 -1.42 -19.03 -23.19
CA MET A 209 -1.12 -20.39 -22.75
C MET A 209 -0.20 -20.35 -21.54
N LEU A 210 -0.57 -21.15 -20.54
CA LEU A 210 0.20 -21.42 -19.34
C LEU A 210 1.04 -22.70 -19.53
N ASP A 211 1.77 -23.07 -18.49
CA ASP A 211 2.40 -24.39 -18.38
C ASP A 211 1.38 -25.52 -18.66
N HIS A 212 1.88 -26.64 -19.18
CA HIS A 212 1.08 -27.82 -19.54
C HIS A 212 -0.02 -27.58 -20.60
N GLY A 213 0.04 -26.44 -21.32
CA GLY A 213 -0.91 -26.12 -22.38
C GLY A 213 -2.29 -25.71 -21.86
N ILE A 214 -2.38 -25.30 -20.60
CA ILE A 214 -3.62 -24.81 -19.98
C ILE A 214 -3.89 -23.39 -20.49
N PRO A 215 -5.08 -23.08 -21.01
CA PRO A 215 -5.43 -21.71 -21.39
C PRO A 215 -5.63 -20.85 -20.14
N TYR A 216 -5.10 -19.62 -20.15
CA TYR A 216 -5.40 -18.64 -19.10
C TYR A 216 -6.87 -18.21 -19.18
N VAL A 217 -7.57 -18.24 -18.05
CA VAL A 217 -8.98 -17.86 -17.95
C VAL A 217 -9.10 -16.56 -17.19
N HIS A 218 -9.64 -15.53 -17.85
CA HIS A 218 -9.90 -14.23 -17.25
C HIS A 218 -11.06 -14.34 -16.24
N GLY A 219 -10.81 -13.96 -14.98
CA GLY A 219 -11.86 -13.87 -13.97
C GLY A 219 -12.81 -12.70 -14.21
N LYS A 220 -14.06 -12.80 -13.76
CA LYS A 220 -15.08 -11.74 -13.86
C LYS A 220 -15.46 -11.25 -12.48
N CYS A 221 -14.70 -10.29 -11.94
CA CYS A 221 -14.76 -9.92 -10.53
C CYS A 221 -16.17 -9.69 -9.99
N TRP A 222 -16.92 -8.75 -10.59
CA TRP A 222 -18.24 -8.39 -10.06
C TRP A 222 -19.29 -9.45 -10.30
N SER A 223 -19.16 -10.24 -11.37
CA SER A 223 -19.99 -11.42 -11.59
C SER A 223 -19.76 -12.46 -10.51
N ASP A 224 -18.50 -12.74 -10.18
CA ASP A 224 -18.14 -13.71 -9.14
C ASP A 224 -18.57 -13.22 -7.74
N ILE A 225 -18.44 -11.92 -7.45
CA ILE A 225 -18.96 -11.31 -6.21
C ILE A 225 -20.49 -11.42 -6.15
N PHE A 226 -21.19 -11.14 -7.25
CA PHE A 226 -22.63 -11.24 -7.33
C PHE A 226 -23.09 -12.67 -7.04
N ASP A 227 -22.49 -13.66 -7.71
CA ASP A 227 -22.81 -15.07 -7.52
C ASP A 227 -22.47 -15.56 -6.11
N ALA A 228 -21.34 -15.13 -5.55
CA ALA A 228 -20.93 -15.41 -4.19
C ALA A 228 -21.98 -14.90 -3.16
N ILE A 229 -22.41 -13.65 -3.29
CA ILE A 229 -23.44 -13.07 -2.41
C ILE A 229 -24.79 -13.79 -2.58
N ARG A 230 -25.20 -14.05 -3.83
CA ARG A 230 -26.46 -14.73 -4.15
C ARG A 230 -26.53 -16.13 -3.54
N GLN A 231 -25.42 -16.88 -3.60
CA GLN A 231 -25.32 -18.26 -3.11
C GLN A 231 -25.05 -18.39 -1.61
N ALA A 232 -24.72 -17.29 -0.92
CA ALA A 232 -24.45 -17.29 0.51
C ALA A 232 -25.67 -17.79 1.30
N ARG A 233 -25.43 -18.58 2.35
CA ARG A 233 -26.49 -19.15 3.19
C ARG A 233 -26.34 -18.79 4.67
N ARG A 234 -25.20 -18.24 5.08
CA ARG A 234 -24.87 -18.04 6.51
C ARG A 234 -24.36 -16.64 6.81
N LEU A 235 -23.42 -16.11 6.04
CA LEU A 235 -22.83 -14.80 6.28
C LEU A 235 -22.44 -14.08 4.99
N ILE A 236 -22.61 -12.76 5.02
CA ILE A 236 -22.08 -11.80 4.03
C ILE A 236 -21.52 -10.61 4.81
N TYR A 237 -20.19 -10.46 4.82
CA TYR A 237 -19.51 -9.32 5.45
C TYR A 237 -18.82 -8.47 4.38
N ILE A 238 -19.07 -7.16 4.40
CA ILE A 238 -18.51 -6.23 3.43
C ILE A 238 -17.80 -5.10 4.19
N THR A 239 -16.54 -4.85 3.85
CA THR A 239 -15.81 -3.65 4.28
C THR A 239 -15.55 -2.76 3.07
N GLY A 240 -15.75 -1.46 3.21
CA GLY A 240 -15.44 -0.53 2.12
C GLY A 240 -15.17 0.88 2.63
N TRP A 241 -14.33 1.58 1.89
CA TRP A 241 -14.22 3.03 2.02
C TRP A 241 -15.53 3.71 1.60
N SER A 242 -16.20 3.15 0.59
CA SER A 242 -17.55 3.53 0.19
C SER A 242 -18.32 2.31 -0.31
N VAL A 243 -19.61 2.23 -0.01
CA VAL A 243 -20.52 1.21 -0.53
C VAL A 243 -21.78 1.90 -1.02
N TRP A 244 -22.17 1.65 -2.28
CA TRP A 244 -23.34 2.27 -2.89
C TRP A 244 -24.43 1.24 -3.14
N HIS A 245 -25.57 1.41 -2.45
CA HIS A 245 -26.67 0.44 -2.52
C HIS A 245 -27.31 0.30 -3.90
N LYS A 246 -27.27 1.34 -4.75
CA LYS A 246 -27.83 1.30 -6.11
C LYS A 246 -26.94 0.60 -7.13
N LEU A 247 -25.73 0.19 -6.73
CA LEU A 247 -24.77 -0.41 -7.64
C LEU A 247 -25.33 -1.68 -8.28
N ARG A 248 -25.12 -1.82 -9.59
CA ARG A 248 -25.39 -3.06 -10.33
C ARG A 248 -24.07 -3.77 -10.63
N LEU A 249 -23.91 -4.98 -10.08
CA LEU A 249 -22.70 -5.79 -10.21
C LEU A 249 -22.60 -6.47 -11.59
N VAL A 250 -23.73 -6.89 -12.14
CA VAL A 250 -23.80 -7.52 -13.46
C VAL A 250 -24.58 -6.59 -14.39
N ARG A 251 -23.97 -6.17 -15.50
CA ARG A 251 -24.56 -5.22 -16.46
C ARG A 251 -24.86 -5.82 -17.83
N ASP A 252 -24.28 -6.99 -18.12
CA ASP A 252 -24.38 -7.67 -19.42
C ASP A 252 -25.34 -8.87 -19.41
N ALA A 253 -26.18 -9.02 -18.37
CA ALA A 253 -27.02 -10.20 -18.15
C ALA A 253 -28.51 -10.00 -18.49
N ASP A 254 -29.23 -11.12 -18.55
CA ASP A 254 -30.68 -11.22 -18.71
C ASP A 254 -31.40 -10.23 -17.76
N PRO A 255 -32.39 -9.45 -18.25
CA PRO A 255 -33.24 -8.60 -17.42
C PRO A 255 -33.81 -9.28 -16.15
N ALA A 256 -33.95 -10.61 -16.15
CA ALA A 256 -34.38 -11.39 -14.98
C ALA A 256 -33.38 -11.40 -13.81
N LEU A 257 -32.11 -11.05 -14.04
CA LEU A 257 -31.05 -10.93 -13.03
C LEU A 257 -30.80 -9.47 -12.61
N ASP A 258 -31.64 -8.54 -13.08
CA ASP A 258 -31.48 -7.12 -12.78
C ASP A 258 -31.86 -6.80 -11.33
N CYS A 259 -30.87 -6.74 -10.44
CA CYS A 259 -31.04 -6.23 -9.09
C CYS A 259 -29.85 -5.38 -8.64
N THR A 260 -30.15 -4.40 -7.80
CA THR A 260 -29.10 -3.59 -7.15
C THR A 260 -28.45 -4.37 -6.00
N LEU A 261 -27.21 -4.01 -5.66
CA LEU A 261 -26.49 -4.56 -4.50
C LEU A 261 -27.33 -4.42 -3.22
N GLY A 262 -28.01 -3.30 -3.05
CA GLY A 262 -28.90 -3.04 -1.91
C GLY A 262 -30.04 -4.05 -1.81
N GLU A 263 -30.74 -4.30 -2.92
CA GLU A 263 -31.84 -5.26 -2.98
C GLU A 263 -31.36 -6.69 -2.75
N LEU A 264 -30.24 -7.08 -3.36
CA LEU A 264 -29.63 -8.39 -3.17
C LEU A 264 -29.31 -8.63 -1.69
N LEU A 265 -28.60 -7.69 -1.03
CA LEU A 265 -28.24 -7.81 0.38
C LEU A 265 -29.47 -7.82 1.30
N ARG A 266 -30.48 -7.01 1.00
CA ARG A 266 -31.75 -7.01 1.74
C ARG A 266 -32.45 -8.37 1.62
N SER A 267 -32.55 -8.91 0.41
CA SER A 267 -33.17 -10.22 0.15
C SER A 267 -32.44 -11.33 0.91
N LYS A 268 -31.11 -11.40 0.83
CA LYS A 268 -30.31 -12.39 1.58
C LYS A 268 -30.51 -12.27 3.10
N SER A 269 -30.63 -11.05 3.62
CA SER A 269 -30.91 -10.84 5.05
C SER A 269 -32.30 -11.37 5.48
N GLN A 270 -33.30 -11.30 4.59
CA GLN A 270 -34.65 -11.83 4.82
C GLN A 270 -34.70 -13.36 4.76
N GLU A 271 -33.81 -13.99 4.01
CA GLU A 271 -33.60 -15.45 4.01
C GLU A 271 -32.89 -15.95 5.28
N GLY A 272 -32.51 -15.05 6.20
CA GLY A 272 -31.82 -15.40 7.44
C GLY A 272 -30.29 -15.38 7.36
N VAL A 273 -29.71 -14.97 6.21
CA VAL A 273 -28.26 -14.78 6.08
C VAL A 273 -27.84 -13.57 6.92
N ARG A 274 -26.76 -13.70 7.69
CA ARG A 274 -26.22 -12.56 8.44
C ARG A 274 -25.49 -11.61 7.50
N VAL A 275 -26.06 -10.44 7.24
CA VAL A 275 -25.46 -9.40 6.38
C VAL A 275 -24.95 -8.24 7.22
N LEU A 276 -23.67 -7.92 7.10
CA LEU A 276 -23.01 -6.87 7.87
C LEU A 276 -22.05 -6.03 7.01
N LEU A 277 -22.26 -4.72 7.04
CA LEU A 277 -21.48 -3.73 6.29
C LEU A 277 -20.69 -2.84 7.27
N LEU A 278 -19.37 -2.78 7.09
CA LEU A 278 -18.47 -1.84 7.75
C LEU A 278 -18.06 -0.78 6.73
N ILE A 279 -18.66 0.41 6.84
CA ILE A 279 -18.42 1.51 5.92
C ILE A 279 -17.68 2.60 6.67
N TRP A 280 -16.65 3.18 6.06
CA TRP A 280 -15.98 4.34 6.65
C TRP A 280 -16.96 5.49 6.91
N ASP A 281 -16.88 6.06 8.10
CA ASP A 281 -17.67 7.23 8.51
C ASP A 281 -16.91 8.51 8.13
N ASP A 282 -17.31 9.15 7.03
CA ASP A 282 -16.73 10.41 6.57
C ASP A 282 -17.15 11.55 7.51
N PRO A 283 -16.25 12.11 8.33
CA PRO A 283 -16.61 13.13 9.30
C PRO A 283 -16.99 14.46 8.63
N THR A 284 -16.66 14.66 7.35
CA THR A 284 -17.02 15.87 6.59
C THR A 284 -18.47 15.89 6.10
N SER A 285 -19.18 14.75 6.20
CA SER A 285 -20.63 14.66 5.91
C SER A 285 -21.51 15.14 7.07
N ARG A 286 -20.94 15.35 8.26
CA ARG A 286 -21.66 15.80 9.46
C ARG A 286 -21.90 17.32 9.38
N SER A 287 -23.17 17.73 9.24
CA SER A 287 -23.55 19.11 8.98
C SER A 287 -23.10 20.11 10.07
N ILE A 288 -22.72 21.31 9.64
CA ILE A 288 -22.95 22.55 10.41
C ILE A 288 -24.40 22.98 10.04
N LEU A 289 -25.31 23.07 11.02
CA LEU A 289 -26.70 23.57 10.88
C LEU A 289 -27.78 22.68 10.22
N GLY A 290 -27.71 21.35 10.31
CA GLY A 290 -28.89 20.47 10.14
C GLY A 290 -29.37 20.21 8.71
N CYS A 291 -28.67 20.71 7.68
CA CYS A 291 -28.84 20.27 6.29
C CYS A 291 -27.77 19.23 5.95
N GLN A 292 -28.16 17.98 5.63
CA GLN A 292 -27.24 16.96 5.11
C GLN A 292 -26.63 17.47 3.79
N LYS A 293 -25.30 17.66 3.77
CA LYS A 293 -24.54 17.88 2.54
C LYS A 293 -23.83 16.58 2.17
N ASP A 294 -23.72 16.30 0.88
CA ASP A 294 -22.78 15.28 0.39
C ASP A 294 -21.37 15.67 0.88
N GLY A 295 -20.71 14.76 1.59
CA GLY A 295 -19.37 14.99 2.15
C GLY A 295 -18.35 15.34 1.08
N VAL A 296 -17.28 16.05 1.45
CA VAL A 296 -16.22 16.48 0.50
C VAL A 296 -15.55 15.26 -0.16
N MET A 297 -15.60 14.10 0.51
CA MET A 297 -15.02 12.85 0.05
C MET A 297 -16.03 11.95 -0.69
N ALA A 298 -17.15 12.48 -1.19
CA ALA A 298 -18.11 11.81 -2.10
C ALA A 298 -18.37 10.32 -1.78
N THR A 299 -18.55 10.00 -0.49
CA THR A 299 -18.86 8.65 -0.04
C THR A 299 -20.37 8.47 0.09
N HIS A 300 -20.88 7.28 -0.21
CA HIS A 300 -22.32 6.99 -0.19
C HIS A 300 -22.83 6.48 1.16
N HIS A 301 -22.01 6.54 2.21
CA HIS A 301 -22.28 5.95 3.53
C HIS A 301 -23.63 6.41 4.12
N GLY A 302 -23.97 7.71 4.02
CA GLY A 302 -25.21 8.25 4.54
C GLY A 302 -26.47 7.80 3.79
N GLU A 303 -26.41 7.60 2.46
CA GLU A 303 -27.54 7.08 1.66
C GLU A 303 -27.73 5.59 1.89
N THR A 304 -26.64 4.81 1.85
CA THR A 304 -26.64 3.36 2.08
C THR A 304 -27.16 3.01 3.48
N CYS A 305 -26.75 3.75 4.52
CA CYS A 305 -27.30 3.57 5.87
C CYS A 305 -28.82 3.81 5.94
N ARG A 306 -29.33 4.83 5.25
CA ARG A 306 -30.77 5.13 5.22
C ARG A 306 -31.56 4.03 4.52
N PHE A 307 -31.04 3.47 3.43
CA PHE A 307 -31.67 2.38 2.69
C PHE A 307 -31.87 1.11 3.53
N PHE A 308 -30.92 0.80 4.43
CA PHE A 308 -30.97 -0.40 5.27
C PHE A 308 -31.61 -0.21 6.65
N LYS A 309 -32.00 1.01 7.04
CA LYS A 309 -32.51 1.37 8.38
C LYS A 309 -33.65 0.47 8.89
N HIS A 310 -34.49 -0.02 7.99
CA HIS A 310 -35.65 -0.88 8.31
C HIS A 310 -35.50 -2.31 7.78
N SER A 311 -34.26 -2.76 7.55
CA SER A 311 -33.93 -4.11 7.11
C SER A 311 -33.17 -4.89 8.18
N LEU A 312 -32.97 -6.19 7.97
CA LEU A 312 -32.12 -7.03 8.83
C LEU A 312 -30.62 -6.88 8.52
N VAL A 313 -30.26 -6.10 7.50
CA VAL A 313 -28.88 -5.77 7.18
C VAL A 313 -28.32 -4.84 8.25
N GLN A 314 -27.20 -5.22 8.86
CA GLN A 314 -26.52 -4.41 9.85
C GLN A 314 -25.49 -3.52 9.15
N VAL A 315 -25.61 -2.21 9.32
CA VAL A 315 -24.64 -1.24 8.79
C VAL A 315 -23.99 -0.51 9.95
N LEU A 316 -22.66 -0.58 10.01
CA LEU A 316 -21.85 0.07 11.03
C LEU A 316 -20.94 1.09 10.37
N LEU A 317 -21.19 2.37 10.68
CA LEU A 317 -20.31 3.47 10.31
C LEU A 317 -19.07 3.44 11.22
N CYS A 318 -17.89 3.34 10.60
CA CYS A 318 -16.62 3.16 11.27
C CYS A 318 -15.77 4.43 11.14
N PRO A 319 -15.68 5.28 12.17
CA PRO A 319 -14.77 6.42 12.16
C PRO A 319 -13.34 5.97 12.45
N ARG A 320 -12.38 6.54 11.71
CA ARG A 320 -10.96 6.36 12.02
C ARG A 320 -10.59 7.27 13.19
N THR A 321 -10.24 6.68 14.33
CA THR A 321 -9.97 7.42 15.57
C THR A 321 -8.54 7.23 16.06
N ALA A 322 -7.94 8.30 16.55
CA ALA A 322 -6.70 8.21 17.31
C ALA A 322 -6.97 7.58 18.68
N GLY A 323 -5.92 7.02 19.31
CA GLY A 323 -6.01 6.51 20.66
C GLY A 323 -6.47 7.59 21.66
N LYS A 324 -7.32 7.21 22.62
CA LYS A 324 -7.90 8.10 23.65
C LYS A 324 -6.87 8.84 24.51
N ARG A 325 -5.60 8.40 24.50
CA ARG A 325 -4.46 8.99 25.24
C ARG A 325 -3.57 9.92 24.39
N GLN A 326 -3.96 10.24 23.16
CA GLN A 326 -3.25 11.21 22.31
C GLN A 326 -3.77 12.64 22.54
N SER A 327 -2.96 13.66 22.20
CA SER A 327 -3.38 15.06 22.36
C SER A 327 -4.62 15.37 21.53
N TRP A 328 -5.46 16.29 22.01
CA TRP A 328 -6.72 16.66 21.36
C TRP A 328 -6.51 17.15 19.91
N ILE A 329 -5.41 17.86 19.65
CA ILE A 329 -5.01 18.30 18.30
C ILE A 329 -4.72 17.09 17.40
N LYS A 330 -4.03 16.08 17.94
CA LYS A 330 -3.71 14.85 17.20
C LYS A 330 -4.96 13.99 16.96
N GLN A 331 -5.91 13.96 17.91
CA GLN A 331 -7.20 13.31 17.74
C GLN A 331 -8.01 13.95 16.60
N LYS A 332 -8.19 15.27 16.64
CA LYS A 332 -8.85 16.01 15.54
C LYS A 332 -8.15 15.83 14.20
N LYS A 333 -6.80 15.78 14.18
CA LYS A 333 -6.02 15.54 12.95
C LYS A 333 -6.25 14.14 12.40
N VAL A 334 -6.22 13.09 13.22
CA VAL A 334 -6.45 11.71 12.74
C VAL A 334 -7.86 11.53 12.23
N GLU A 335 -8.86 12.05 12.95
CA GLU A 335 -10.26 11.99 12.52
C GLU A 335 -10.51 12.77 11.22
N ALA A 336 -9.83 13.89 11.00
CA ALA A 336 -10.00 14.70 9.79
C ALA A 336 -9.22 14.18 8.56
N VAL A 337 -8.22 13.32 8.74
CA VAL A 337 -7.23 13.00 7.69
C VAL A 337 -7.23 11.54 7.27
N TYR A 338 -7.27 10.60 8.22
CA TYR A 338 -7.10 9.17 7.94
C TYR A 338 -8.44 8.45 7.81
N ILE A 339 -8.44 7.36 7.05
CA ILE A 339 -9.66 6.64 6.65
C ILE A 339 -9.54 5.13 6.89
N HIS A 340 -10.70 4.47 6.87
CA HIS A 340 -10.74 3.02 6.69
C HIS A 340 -10.79 2.73 5.19
N HIS A 341 -9.67 2.24 4.62
CA HIS A 341 -9.49 2.09 3.19
C HIS A 341 -9.56 0.64 2.69
N GLN A 342 -9.79 -0.31 3.61
CA GLN A 342 -9.97 -1.73 3.31
C GLN A 342 -11.20 -1.98 2.45
N LYS A 343 -11.02 -2.66 1.31
CA LYS A 343 -12.12 -3.21 0.51
C LYS A 343 -12.12 -4.73 0.61
N SER A 344 -13.18 -5.30 1.14
CA SER A 344 -13.33 -6.74 1.20
C SER A 344 -14.79 -7.20 1.16
N VAL A 345 -15.01 -8.38 0.60
CA VAL A 345 -16.29 -9.10 0.63
C VAL A 345 -16.01 -10.51 1.11
N ILE A 346 -16.62 -10.94 2.22
CA ILE A 346 -16.42 -12.26 2.80
C ILE A 346 -17.77 -12.96 2.88
N VAL A 347 -17.89 -14.13 2.25
CA VAL A 347 -19.14 -14.91 2.23
C VAL A 347 -18.89 -16.40 2.45
N ASP A 348 -19.93 -17.12 2.85
CA ASP A 348 -19.91 -18.58 2.83
C ASP A 348 -20.32 -19.15 1.45
N ALA A 349 -19.52 -20.04 0.90
CA ALA A 349 -19.75 -20.72 -0.38
C ALA A 349 -19.97 -22.22 -0.20
N ASP A 350 -20.60 -22.85 -1.18
CA ASP A 350 -20.72 -24.31 -1.21
C ASP A 350 -19.33 -24.94 -1.36
N ALA A 351 -19.08 -26.00 -0.60
CA ALA A 351 -17.85 -26.79 -0.68
C ALA A 351 -18.12 -28.23 -1.11
N GLY A 352 -19.35 -28.55 -1.50
CA GLY A 352 -19.80 -29.91 -1.81
C GLY A 352 -20.09 -30.72 -0.55
N ASN A 353 -20.77 -31.86 -0.71
CA ASN A 353 -21.10 -32.80 0.38
C ASN A 353 -21.81 -32.14 1.59
N ASN A 354 -22.65 -31.13 1.34
CA ASN A 354 -23.32 -30.31 2.37
C ASN A 354 -22.39 -29.47 3.27
N TYR A 355 -21.10 -29.41 2.97
CA TYR A 355 -20.16 -28.52 3.64
C TYR A 355 -20.14 -27.13 3.00
N ARG A 356 -19.74 -26.13 3.79
CA ARG A 356 -19.55 -24.76 3.31
C ARG A 356 -18.18 -24.27 3.68
N LYS A 357 -17.56 -23.53 2.77
CA LYS A 357 -16.27 -22.87 2.94
C LYS A 357 -16.45 -21.35 3.00
N ILE A 358 -15.45 -20.62 3.45
CA ILE A 358 -15.42 -19.15 3.33
C ILE A 358 -14.61 -18.77 2.10
N ILE A 359 -15.11 -17.79 1.37
CA ILE A 359 -14.39 -17.12 0.30
C ILE A 359 -14.28 -15.63 0.64
N ALA A 360 -13.16 -15.02 0.30
CA ALA A 360 -12.89 -13.61 0.59
C ALA A 360 -12.36 -12.90 -0.65
N PHE A 361 -13.01 -11.81 -1.05
CA PHE A 361 -12.52 -10.89 -2.07
C PHE A 361 -11.76 -9.77 -1.35
N VAL A 362 -10.52 -9.49 -1.78
CA VAL A 362 -9.66 -8.43 -1.23
C VAL A 362 -8.98 -7.71 -2.39
N GLY A 363 -8.93 -6.38 -2.36
CA GLY A 363 -8.25 -5.60 -3.41
C GLY A 363 -8.48 -4.11 -3.32
N GLY A 364 -8.34 -3.43 -4.46
CA GLY A 364 -8.49 -1.99 -4.62
C GLY A 364 -9.90 -1.53 -4.99
N LEU A 365 -10.83 -2.46 -5.19
CA LEU A 365 -12.17 -2.20 -5.72
C LEU A 365 -13.24 -2.08 -4.63
N ASP A 366 -13.74 -0.86 -4.40
CA ASP A 366 -14.92 -0.64 -3.57
C ASP A 366 -16.21 -1.00 -4.35
N LEU A 367 -17.24 -1.47 -3.64
CA LEU A 367 -18.57 -1.70 -4.22
C LEU A 367 -19.36 -0.38 -4.29
N CYS A 368 -18.91 0.54 -5.14
CA CYS A 368 -19.54 1.83 -5.36
C CYS A 368 -19.43 2.34 -6.82
N ASP A 369 -19.94 3.54 -7.07
CA ASP A 369 -20.09 4.15 -8.40
C ASP A 369 -18.76 4.39 -9.14
N GLY A 370 -18.72 4.29 -10.47
CA GLY A 370 -17.52 4.60 -11.26
C GLY A 370 -16.43 3.54 -11.27
N ARG A 371 -16.71 2.38 -10.66
CA ARG A 371 -15.75 1.29 -10.47
C ARG A 371 -15.96 0.14 -11.46
N TYR A 372 -17.12 0.09 -12.11
CA TYR A 372 -17.34 -0.87 -13.17
C TYR A 372 -16.60 -0.42 -14.42
N ASP A 373 -15.71 -1.26 -14.91
CA ASP A 373 -15.14 -1.12 -16.23
C ASP A 373 -14.64 -2.45 -16.78
N THR A 374 -14.18 -2.38 -18.02
CA THR A 374 -13.59 -3.47 -18.80
C THR A 374 -12.25 -3.03 -19.40
N PRO A 375 -11.41 -3.97 -19.87
CA PRO A 375 -10.13 -3.65 -20.52
C PRO A 375 -10.21 -2.70 -21.72
N ASP A 376 -11.40 -2.53 -22.34
CA ASP A 376 -11.61 -1.57 -23.44
C ASP A 376 -11.52 -0.11 -22.97
N HIS A 377 -11.82 0.15 -21.69
CA HIS A 377 -11.73 1.45 -21.05
C HIS A 377 -12.30 2.59 -21.92
N SER A 378 -13.56 2.41 -22.35
CA SER A 378 -14.19 3.34 -23.26
C SER A 378 -14.47 4.70 -22.61
N VAL A 379 -13.96 5.78 -23.21
CA VAL A 379 -14.14 7.15 -22.72
C VAL A 379 -15.52 7.69 -23.08
N PHE A 380 -16.06 7.32 -24.25
CA PHE A 380 -17.30 7.91 -24.75
C PHE A 380 -18.34 6.90 -25.25
N ARG A 381 -17.96 5.68 -25.62
CA ARG A 381 -18.88 4.72 -26.29
C ARG A 381 -19.89 4.08 -25.34
N THR A 382 -19.55 4.00 -24.05
CA THR A 382 -20.34 3.31 -23.02
C THR A 382 -21.22 4.24 -22.18
N LEU A 383 -21.16 5.56 -22.44
CA LEU A 383 -21.88 6.59 -21.68
C LEU A 383 -23.40 6.37 -21.71
N GLU A 384 -23.95 5.93 -22.84
CA GLU A 384 -25.40 5.69 -22.98
C GLU A 384 -25.82 4.24 -22.71
N THR A 385 -24.87 3.37 -22.33
CA THR A 385 -25.11 1.94 -22.08
C THR A 385 -24.77 1.58 -20.63
N VAL A 386 -23.67 0.85 -20.40
CA VAL A 386 -23.30 0.31 -19.09
C VAL A 386 -22.89 1.37 -18.07
N HIS A 387 -22.54 2.58 -18.50
CA HIS A 387 -22.16 3.70 -17.61
C HIS A 387 -23.25 4.77 -17.45
N LYS A 388 -24.41 4.62 -18.09
CA LYS A 388 -25.49 5.64 -18.10
C LYS A 388 -25.99 6.06 -16.71
N ASP A 389 -26.02 5.13 -15.77
CA ASP A 389 -26.46 5.41 -14.39
C ASP A 389 -25.29 5.36 -13.40
N ASP A 390 -24.05 5.31 -13.89
CA ASP A 390 -22.83 5.10 -13.12
C ASP A 390 -21.72 6.11 -13.46
N TYR A 391 -22.13 7.37 -13.64
CA TYR A 391 -21.24 8.48 -14.00
C TYR A 391 -20.42 8.97 -12.79
N HIS A 392 -19.09 8.75 -12.82
CA HIS A 392 -18.15 9.23 -11.80
C HIS A 392 -17.59 10.62 -12.10
N LYS A 393 -17.73 11.58 -11.16
CA LYS A 393 -17.73 13.03 -11.43
C LYS A 393 -16.47 13.82 -10.99
N ARG A 394 -15.38 13.16 -10.60
CA ARG A 394 -14.33 13.81 -9.76
C ARG A 394 -13.22 14.56 -10.48
N CYS A 395 -12.73 14.09 -11.63
CA CYS A 395 -11.65 14.81 -12.32
C CYS A 395 -12.20 16.02 -13.09
N ILE A 396 -13.37 15.87 -13.71
CA ILE A 396 -14.01 16.86 -14.58
C ILE A 396 -15.52 16.56 -14.58
N ARG A 397 -16.38 17.58 -14.39
CA ARG A 397 -17.86 17.49 -14.27
C ARG A 397 -18.60 16.75 -15.42
N THR A 398 -17.92 16.21 -16.43
CA THR A 398 -18.57 15.53 -17.55
C THR A 398 -17.74 14.49 -18.29
N ILE A 399 -16.65 14.00 -17.69
CA ILE A 399 -15.83 12.95 -18.32
C ILE A 399 -15.66 11.83 -17.31
N ILE A 400 -16.06 10.62 -17.70
CA ILE A 400 -15.93 9.43 -16.86
C ILE A 400 -14.45 9.24 -16.56
N THR A 401 -14.13 9.27 -15.28
CA THR A 401 -12.84 8.78 -14.79
C THR A 401 -12.97 7.27 -14.72
N ILE A 402 -12.33 6.60 -15.66
CA ILE A 402 -12.27 5.14 -15.78
C ILE A 402 -11.28 4.62 -14.75
N LEU A 403 -11.74 3.88 -13.75
CA LEU A 403 -10.90 3.38 -12.65
C LEU A 403 -10.45 1.95 -12.96
N LEU A 404 -9.16 1.76 -13.23
CA LEU A 404 -8.54 0.44 -13.28
C LEU A 404 -8.38 -0.05 -11.83
N THR A 405 -9.12 -1.09 -11.47
CA THR A 405 -9.18 -1.61 -10.10
C THR A 405 -9.08 -3.11 -10.09
N ARG A 406 -8.18 -3.64 -9.25
CA ARG A 406 -7.86 -5.07 -9.17
C ARG A 406 -8.41 -5.67 -7.90
N VAL A 407 -8.92 -6.89 -8.01
CA VAL A 407 -9.44 -7.68 -6.88
C VAL A 407 -8.83 -9.07 -6.94
N VAL A 408 -8.68 -9.69 -5.79
CA VAL A 408 -8.30 -11.08 -5.68
C VAL A 408 -9.33 -11.83 -4.85
N LEU A 409 -9.81 -12.95 -5.37
CA LEU A 409 -10.56 -13.91 -4.57
C LEU A 409 -9.57 -14.88 -3.91
N LEU A 410 -9.55 -14.83 -2.59
CA LEU A 410 -8.85 -15.74 -1.70
C LEU A 410 -9.84 -16.83 -1.25
N VAL A 411 -9.56 -18.09 -1.61
CA VAL A 411 -10.16 -19.25 -0.93
C VAL A 411 -9.12 -19.78 0.04
N VAL A 412 -9.20 -19.37 1.31
CA VAL A 412 -8.45 -20.05 2.37
C VAL A 412 -9.27 -21.28 2.73
N GLN A 413 -8.73 -22.46 2.46
CA GLN A 413 -9.30 -23.70 2.94
C GLN A 413 -8.44 -24.16 4.10
N GLU A 414 -9.00 -24.18 5.31
CA GLU A 414 -8.26 -24.58 6.50
C GLU A 414 -9.01 -25.72 7.21
N ASN A 415 -8.28 -26.80 7.48
CA ASN A 415 -8.59 -27.66 8.60
C ASN A 415 -8.28 -26.82 9.86
N HIS A 416 -9.32 -26.44 10.61
CA HIS A 416 -9.24 -25.93 12.00
C HIS A 416 -9.01 -24.43 12.31
N GLY A 417 -8.96 -23.48 11.36
CA GLY A 417 -8.59 -22.07 11.68
C GLY A 417 -9.35 -20.90 11.04
N MET A 418 -10.25 -21.14 10.08
CA MET A 418 -10.97 -20.11 9.31
C MET A 418 -11.70 -19.06 10.15
N THR A 419 -12.24 -19.48 11.28
CA THR A 419 -12.93 -18.64 12.26
C THR A 419 -12.09 -17.46 12.74
N TYR A 420 -10.78 -17.65 12.90
CA TYR A 420 -9.88 -16.64 13.46
C TYR A 420 -9.42 -15.62 12.42
N THR A 421 -9.12 -16.05 11.20
CA THR A 421 -8.65 -15.15 10.13
C THR A 421 -9.74 -14.17 9.71
N VAL A 422 -10.98 -14.64 9.52
CA VAL A 422 -12.15 -13.79 9.22
C VAL A 422 -12.48 -12.84 10.37
N LYS A 423 -12.36 -13.30 11.62
CA LYS A 423 -12.59 -12.48 12.83
C LYS A 423 -11.57 -11.35 13.00
N LEU A 424 -10.39 -11.48 12.38
CA LEU A 424 -9.29 -10.52 12.46
C LEU A 424 -9.17 -9.62 11.22
N MET A 425 -9.79 -9.98 10.09
CA MET A 425 -9.96 -9.08 8.93
C MET A 425 -10.94 -7.93 9.20
N VAL A 426 -11.55 -7.93 10.38
CA VAL A 426 -12.71 -7.12 10.72
C VAL A 426 -12.35 -6.02 11.73
N LEU A 427 -12.91 -4.82 11.53
CA LEU A 427 -12.68 -3.62 12.34
C LEU A 427 -13.33 -3.70 13.75
N ARG A 428 -12.80 -2.89 14.68
CA ARG A 428 -13.08 -2.89 16.13
C ARG A 428 -14.55 -2.87 16.59
N PRO A 429 -15.55 -2.32 15.86
CA PRO A 429 -16.93 -2.34 16.36
C PRO A 429 -17.49 -3.76 16.54
N MET A 430 -16.89 -4.78 15.93
CA MET A 430 -17.46 -6.12 15.95
C MET A 430 -17.07 -6.93 17.20
N MET A 431 -18.09 -7.39 17.94
CA MET A 431 -18.04 -8.63 18.72
C MET A 431 -18.45 -9.77 17.78
N ILE A 432 -17.49 -10.41 17.11
CA ILE A 432 -17.78 -11.67 16.40
C ILE A 432 -17.48 -12.86 17.29
N ASP A 433 -18.19 -13.01 18.39
CA ASP A 433 -17.91 -14.12 19.30
C ASP A 433 -18.43 -15.48 18.79
N ARG A 434 -19.05 -15.55 17.61
CA ARG A 434 -19.80 -16.74 17.13
C ARG A 434 -19.56 -17.20 15.68
N ILE A 435 -18.46 -16.89 14.98
CA ILE A 435 -18.23 -17.52 13.64
C ILE A 435 -18.08 -19.05 13.77
N SER A 436 -17.50 -19.53 14.88
CA SER A 436 -17.33 -20.97 15.17
C SER A 436 -18.66 -21.71 15.22
N ASP A 437 -19.73 -21.01 15.59
CA ASP A 437 -21.07 -21.57 15.76
C ASP A 437 -21.85 -21.56 14.42
N ILE A 438 -21.31 -20.90 13.40
CA ILE A 438 -21.98 -20.66 12.11
C ILE A 438 -21.45 -21.62 11.04
N VAL A 439 -20.16 -21.96 11.03
CA VAL A 439 -19.59 -22.95 10.10
C VAL A 439 -18.92 -24.07 10.88
N SER A 440 -19.53 -25.27 10.85
CA SER A 440 -18.91 -26.50 11.35
C SER A 440 -17.57 -26.68 10.64
N VAL A 441 -16.50 -26.72 11.45
CA VAL A 441 -15.10 -26.90 11.05
C VAL A 441 -14.90 -28.35 10.62
N SER A 442 -15.46 -28.70 9.47
CA SER A 442 -15.39 -30.04 8.90
C SER A 442 -14.84 -29.92 7.50
N ASP A 443 -13.72 -30.59 7.29
CA ASP A 443 -12.78 -30.43 6.18
C ASP A 443 -13.48 -30.55 4.81
N ALA A 444 -13.54 -29.44 4.07
CA ALA A 444 -13.70 -29.53 2.63
C ALA A 444 -12.39 -30.13 2.05
N PRO A 445 -12.44 -30.92 0.96
CA PRO A 445 -11.24 -31.56 0.41
C PRO A 445 -10.21 -30.52 -0.03
N SER A 446 -9.09 -30.42 0.69
CA SER A 446 -7.96 -29.57 0.33
C SER A 446 -7.37 -30.07 -0.99
N PHE A 447 -6.90 -29.15 -1.85
CA PHE A 447 -6.00 -29.54 -2.93
C PHE A 447 -4.81 -30.30 -2.34
N SER A 448 -4.39 -31.37 -3.00
CA SER A 448 -3.15 -32.06 -2.63
C SER A 448 -2.00 -31.04 -2.66
N GLU A 449 -1.01 -31.14 -1.76
CA GLU A 449 0.22 -30.33 -1.89
C GLU A 449 0.90 -30.49 -3.25
N ASN A 450 0.60 -31.61 -3.95
CA ASN A 450 1.08 -31.92 -5.29
C ASN A 450 0.16 -31.40 -6.41
N ASP A 451 -0.88 -30.63 -6.13
CA ASP A 451 -1.71 -30.02 -7.17
C ASP A 451 -0.99 -28.81 -7.81
N PRO A 452 -0.77 -28.80 -9.15
CA PRO A 452 -0.13 -27.68 -9.84
C PRO A 452 -0.89 -26.35 -9.72
N GLU A 453 -2.21 -26.39 -9.54
CA GLU A 453 -3.04 -25.19 -9.39
C GLU A 453 -3.12 -24.71 -7.93
N SER A 454 -2.43 -25.36 -6.99
CA SER A 454 -2.38 -24.98 -5.58
C SER A 454 -1.71 -23.62 -5.38
N TRP A 455 -2.19 -22.86 -4.39
CA TRP A 455 -1.63 -21.58 -3.99
C TRP A 455 -1.20 -21.57 -2.53
N HIS A 456 -0.15 -20.80 -2.26
CA HIS A 456 0.25 -20.42 -0.92
C HIS A 456 0.03 -18.92 -0.73
N VAL A 457 -0.70 -18.54 0.31
CA VAL A 457 -1.19 -17.17 0.49
C VAL A 457 -0.96 -16.68 1.91
N GLN A 458 -0.55 -15.43 2.06
CA GLN A 458 -0.37 -14.77 3.34
C GLN A 458 -1.09 -13.42 3.33
N ILE A 459 -1.76 -13.09 4.44
CA ILE A 459 -2.50 -11.85 4.61
C ILE A 459 -1.66 -10.83 5.36
N PHE A 460 -1.70 -9.59 4.89
CA PHE A 460 -0.97 -8.45 5.42
C PHE A 460 -1.93 -7.29 5.69
N ARG A 461 -1.60 -6.45 6.67
CA ARG A 461 -2.37 -5.25 6.98
C ARG A 461 -1.48 -4.06 7.32
N SER A 462 -2.08 -2.89 7.16
CA SER A 462 -1.68 -1.67 7.84
C SER A 462 -2.81 -1.32 8.78
N ILE A 463 -2.65 -1.55 10.08
CA ILE A 463 -3.72 -1.31 11.07
C ILE A 463 -3.14 -1.14 12.46
N ASP A 464 -3.84 -0.40 13.32
CA ASP A 464 -3.42 -0.21 14.71
C ASP A 464 -4.45 -0.77 15.71
N SER A 465 -4.02 -0.90 16.97
CA SER A 465 -4.86 -1.44 18.05
C SER A 465 -6.11 -0.61 18.35
N ASN A 466 -6.24 0.61 17.82
CA ASN A 466 -7.48 1.40 17.94
C ASN A 466 -8.52 0.99 16.92
N SER A 467 -8.09 0.43 15.78
CA SER A 467 -8.97 -0.03 14.69
C SER A 467 -9.29 -1.53 14.74
N VAL A 468 -8.61 -2.32 15.58
CA VAL A 468 -8.83 -3.77 15.70
C VAL A 468 -8.87 -4.22 17.17
N LYS A 469 -9.51 -5.36 17.44
CA LYS A 469 -9.43 -6.08 18.73
C LYS A 469 -8.61 -7.35 18.55
N GLY A 470 -8.04 -7.87 19.65
CA GLY A 470 -7.31 -9.15 19.63
C GLY A 470 -5.81 -9.03 19.36
N PHE A 471 -5.25 -7.82 19.29
CA PHE A 471 -3.80 -7.67 19.45
C PHE A 471 -3.37 -8.08 20.85
N PRO A 472 -2.20 -8.75 20.96
CA PRO A 472 -1.66 -9.17 22.23
C PRO A 472 -1.48 -7.97 23.15
N LYS A 473 -1.78 -8.16 24.45
CA LYS A 473 -1.53 -7.13 25.46
C LYS A 473 -0.10 -7.20 25.99
N ASP A 474 0.52 -8.38 25.93
CA ASP A 474 1.89 -8.58 26.36
C ASP A 474 2.87 -8.02 25.31
N PRO A 475 3.75 -7.07 25.69
CA PRO A 475 4.87 -6.61 24.91
C PRO A 475 5.69 -7.69 24.19
N LYS A 476 5.94 -8.83 24.85
CA LYS A 476 6.76 -9.91 24.29
C LYS A 476 6.04 -10.61 23.15
N GLU A 477 4.76 -10.93 23.32
CA GLU A 477 3.94 -11.55 22.28
C GLU A 477 3.71 -10.59 21.09
N ALA A 478 3.57 -9.28 21.35
CA ALA A 478 3.48 -8.26 20.30
C ALA A 478 4.77 -8.20 19.46
N THR A 479 5.93 -8.27 20.12
CA THR A 479 7.25 -8.27 19.45
C THR A 479 7.43 -9.51 18.58
N ASN A 480 7.02 -10.70 19.06
CA ASN A 480 7.07 -11.94 18.28
C ASN A 480 6.20 -11.92 17.00
N LYS A 481 5.23 -11.01 16.93
CA LYS A 481 4.35 -10.79 15.76
C LYS A 481 4.74 -9.53 14.98
N ASN A 482 5.98 -9.02 15.16
CA ASN A 482 6.53 -7.77 14.62
C ASN A 482 5.56 -6.58 14.70
N LEU A 483 4.71 -6.54 15.73
CA LEU A 483 3.86 -5.38 15.96
C LEU A 483 4.71 -4.26 16.53
N MET A 484 4.76 -3.13 15.83
CA MET A 484 5.51 -1.97 16.28
C MET A 484 4.78 -1.21 17.38
N CYS A 485 5.55 -0.63 18.29
CA CYS A 485 5.01 0.12 19.41
C CYS A 485 4.90 1.61 19.05
N GLY A 486 3.68 2.09 18.86
CA GLY A 486 3.39 3.51 18.83
C GLY A 486 3.18 4.09 20.23
N LYS A 487 2.85 5.39 20.30
CA LYS A 487 2.45 6.03 21.57
C LYS A 487 1.10 5.48 22.03
N ASN A 488 1.12 4.55 23.00
CA ASN A 488 -0.05 3.85 23.55
C ASN A 488 -0.86 3.03 22.53
N VAL A 489 -0.22 2.53 21.48
CA VAL A 489 -0.89 1.78 20.40
C VAL A 489 0.06 0.72 19.83
N LEU A 490 -0.46 -0.47 19.50
CA LEU A 490 0.26 -1.47 18.72
C LEU A 490 -0.07 -1.30 17.24
N ILE A 491 0.92 -1.45 16.38
CA ILE A 491 0.83 -1.14 14.95
C ILE A 491 1.28 -2.36 14.15
N ASP A 492 0.41 -2.84 13.27
CA ASP A 492 0.72 -3.83 12.24
C ASP A 492 1.06 -3.07 10.95
N MET A 493 2.30 -3.23 10.48
CA MET A 493 2.80 -2.69 9.21
C MET A 493 3.25 -3.83 8.28
N SER A 494 2.60 -4.99 8.39
CA SER A 494 2.99 -6.18 7.63
C SER A 494 2.89 -6.00 6.12
N ILE A 495 2.09 -5.06 5.61
CA ILE A 495 2.08 -4.71 4.17
C ILE A 495 3.43 -4.14 3.74
N HIS A 496 3.93 -3.12 4.45
CA HIS A 496 5.23 -2.53 4.14
C HIS A 496 6.35 -3.57 4.22
N THR A 497 6.34 -4.41 5.27
CA THR A 497 7.29 -5.52 5.42
C THR A 497 7.21 -6.52 4.26
N ALA A 498 6.01 -6.89 3.80
CA ALA A 498 5.82 -7.80 2.68
C ALA A 498 6.34 -7.22 1.37
N TYR A 499 6.05 -5.95 1.08
CA TYR A 499 6.60 -5.26 -0.09
C TYR A 499 8.13 -5.22 -0.07
N VAL A 500 8.74 -4.82 1.05
CA VAL A 500 10.20 -4.78 1.18
C VAL A 500 10.81 -6.16 1.00
N LYS A 501 10.22 -7.19 1.61
CA LYS A 501 10.73 -8.56 1.46
C LYS A 501 10.63 -9.05 0.02
N ALA A 502 9.50 -8.82 -0.65
CA ALA A 502 9.28 -9.21 -2.04
C ALA A 502 10.26 -8.51 -3.01
N ILE A 503 10.51 -7.21 -2.83
CA ILE A 503 11.49 -6.46 -3.63
C ILE A 503 12.91 -7.02 -3.42
N ARG A 504 13.26 -7.32 -2.16
CA ARG A 504 14.57 -7.87 -1.82
C ARG A 504 14.81 -9.27 -2.38
N SER A 505 13.76 -10.08 -2.53
CA SER A 505 13.84 -11.40 -3.17
C SER A 505 13.85 -11.36 -4.69
N ALA A 506 13.42 -10.25 -5.31
CA ALA A 506 13.33 -10.16 -6.76
C ALA A 506 14.69 -10.39 -7.45
N GLN A 507 14.68 -11.22 -8.49
CA GLN A 507 15.85 -11.63 -9.26
C GLN A 507 15.86 -11.12 -10.70
N HIS A 508 14.69 -10.99 -11.33
CA HIS A 508 14.55 -10.72 -12.76
C HIS A 508 13.88 -9.37 -13.01
N TYR A 509 12.66 -9.18 -12.50
CA TYR A 509 11.95 -7.92 -12.69
C TYR A 509 10.82 -7.68 -11.66
N ILE A 510 10.40 -6.42 -11.59
CA ILE A 510 9.24 -5.98 -10.80
C ILE A 510 8.28 -5.23 -11.73
N TYR A 511 6.99 -5.56 -11.65
CA TYR A 511 5.91 -4.82 -12.29
C TYR A 511 4.93 -4.31 -11.23
N ILE A 512 4.76 -2.99 -11.15
CA ILE A 512 3.90 -2.32 -10.17
C ILE A 512 2.82 -1.54 -10.90
N GLU A 513 1.58 -1.67 -10.41
CA GLU A 513 0.55 -0.68 -10.67
C GLU A 513 0.04 -0.13 -9.35
N ASN A 514 0.10 1.19 -9.19
CA ASN A 514 -0.28 1.83 -7.95
C ASN A 514 -0.88 3.22 -8.15
N GLN A 515 -1.93 3.57 -7.42
CA GLN A 515 -2.52 4.91 -7.46
C GLN A 515 -1.54 6.01 -7.01
N TYR A 516 -0.63 5.70 -6.08
CA TYR A 516 0.40 6.62 -5.62
C TYR A 516 1.77 5.95 -5.64
N PHE A 517 2.81 6.75 -5.84
CA PHE A 517 4.19 6.30 -5.74
C PHE A 517 5.05 7.39 -5.10
N ILE A 518 5.03 7.42 -3.77
CA ILE A 518 5.68 8.42 -2.92
C ILE A 518 6.37 7.69 -1.76
N GLY A 519 7.65 7.97 -1.54
CA GLY A 519 8.33 7.41 -0.39
C GLY A 519 9.83 7.66 -0.35
N SER A 520 10.43 7.13 0.71
CA SER A 520 11.86 7.24 1.03
C SER A 520 12.37 8.69 1.08
N SER A 521 11.56 9.60 1.65
CA SER A 521 11.88 11.04 1.66
C SER A 521 13.21 11.36 2.32
N TYR A 522 13.63 10.57 3.30
CA TYR A 522 14.93 10.69 3.97
C TYR A 522 16.13 10.71 3.01
N ASN A 523 15.98 10.18 1.78
CA ASN A 523 17.03 10.14 0.77
C ASN A 523 16.80 11.12 -0.41
N TRP A 524 15.73 11.92 -0.40
CA TRP A 524 15.50 12.93 -1.44
C TRP A 524 16.55 14.05 -1.38
N GLY A 525 16.83 14.70 -2.50
CA GLY A 525 17.76 15.84 -2.56
C GLY A 525 17.30 17.06 -1.74
N SER A 526 15.99 17.17 -1.49
CA SER A 526 15.34 18.19 -0.68
C SER A 526 14.17 17.59 0.11
N TYR A 527 13.70 18.25 1.16
CA TYR A 527 12.57 17.79 2.00
C TYR A 527 12.78 16.44 2.69
N LYS A 528 14.00 16.18 3.18
CA LYS A 528 14.35 14.90 3.82
C LYS A 528 13.51 14.60 5.06
N ASP A 529 13.17 15.64 5.82
CA ASP A 529 12.44 15.55 7.08
C ASP A 529 10.91 15.49 6.91
N LEU A 530 10.40 15.38 5.68
CA LEU A 530 8.96 15.33 5.36
C LEU A 530 8.23 14.17 6.05
N GLY A 531 8.93 13.06 6.32
CA GLY A 531 8.39 11.91 7.04
C GLY A 531 7.73 10.85 6.17
N ALA A 532 7.86 10.89 4.84
CA ALA A 532 7.44 9.80 3.95
C ALA A 532 8.51 8.69 3.93
N ASN A 533 8.68 8.03 5.07
CA ASN A 533 9.79 7.14 5.38
C ASN A 533 9.62 5.69 4.91
N ASN A 534 8.52 5.35 4.23
CA ASN A 534 8.38 4.02 3.64
C ASN A 534 9.56 3.70 2.69
N LEU A 535 10.05 2.46 2.75
CA LEU A 535 11.30 2.04 2.08
C LEU A 535 11.12 1.62 0.61
N ILE A 536 9.88 1.52 0.12
CA ILE A 536 9.58 0.84 -1.15
C ILE A 536 10.34 1.44 -2.35
N PRO A 537 10.31 2.77 -2.59
CA PRO A 537 11.07 3.35 -3.70
C PRO A 537 12.58 3.13 -3.58
N MET A 538 13.15 3.28 -2.39
CA MET A 538 14.59 3.09 -2.19
C MET A 538 15.01 1.64 -2.36
N GLU A 539 14.23 0.66 -1.86
CA GLU A 539 14.52 -0.76 -2.04
C GLU A 539 14.53 -1.16 -3.52
N ILE A 540 13.61 -0.63 -4.33
CA ILE A 540 13.61 -0.88 -5.80
C ILE A 540 14.88 -0.29 -6.44
N ALA A 541 15.23 0.94 -6.11
CA ALA A 541 16.41 1.60 -6.66
C ALA A 541 17.72 0.89 -6.24
N LEU A 542 17.81 0.44 -4.99
CA LEU A 542 18.94 -0.32 -4.49
C LEU A 542 19.01 -1.71 -5.10
N LYS A 543 17.89 -2.41 -5.27
CA LYS A 543 17.84 -3.71 -5.97
C LYS A 543 18.40 -3.59 -7.39
N ILE A 544 17.98 -2.57 -8.14
CA ILE A 544 18.54 -2.30 -9.47
C ILE A 544 20.04 -2.00 -9.39
N ALA A 545 20.46 -1.13 -8.45
CA ALA A 545 21.86 -0.78 -8.27
C ALA A 545 22.73 -2.00 -7.92
N GLU A 546 22.24 -2.92 -7.09
CA GLU A 546 22.91 -4.19 -6.77
C GLU A 546 23.05 -5.08 -7.99
N LYS A 547 21.99 -5.24 -8.79
CA LYS A 547 22.02 -6.03 -10.02
C LYS A 547 22.99 -5.44 -11.05
N ILE A 548 23.05 -4.11 -11.18
CA ILE A 548 24.07 -3.42 -11.98
C ILE A 548 25.48 -3.74 -11.49
N ARG A 549 25.73 -3.65 -10.17
CA ARG A 549 27.04 -3.98 -9.58
C ARG A 549 27.43 -5.44 -9.77
N ALA A 550 26.45 -6.34 -9.78
CA ALA A 550 26.63 -7.76 -10.05
C ALA A 550 26.75 -8.09 -11.54
N ASN A 551 26.60 -7.10 -12.44
CA ASN A 551 26.51 -7.29 -13.89
C ASN A 551 25.38 -8.26 -14.30
N GLU A 552 24.25 -8.20 -13.58
CA GLU A 552 23.05 -8.97 -13.83
C GLU A 552 21.94 -8.08 -14.41
N ARG A 553 21.11 -8.65 -15.29
CA ARG A 553 19.96 -7.92 -15.84
C ARG A 553 18.84 -7.86 -14.81
N PHE A 554 18.19 -6.70 -14.73
CA PHE A 554 17.01 -6.50 -13.92
C PHE A 554 16.17 -5.36 -14.50
N ALA A 555 14.85 -5.40 -14.33
CA ALA A 555 13.96 -4.34 -14.77
C ALA A 555 12.86 -4.01 -13.75
N ALA A 556 12.43 -2.76 -13.71
CA ALA A 556 11.27 -2.31 -12.95
C ALA A 556 10.36 -1.45 -13.83
N TYR A 557 9.08 -1.83 -13.85
CA TYR A 557 8.01 -1.18 -14.60
C TYR A 557 6.98 -0.66 -13.59
N ILE A 558 6.72 0.65 -13.60
CA ILE A 558 5.82 1.28 -12.64
C ILE A 558 4.74 2.04 -13.39
N VAL A 559 3.48 1.64 -13.23
CA VAL A 559 2.32 2.31 -13.81
C VAL A 559 1.57 3.05 -12.70
N ILE A 560 1.42 4.36 -12.88
CA ILE A 560 0.74 5.27 -11.95
C ILE A 560 -0.30 6.09 -12.72
N PRO A 561 -1.32 6.68 -12.08
CA PRO A 561 -2.27 7.52 -12.81
C PRO A 561 -1.55 8.75 -13.37
N MET A 562 -2.05 9.28 -14.49
CA MET A 562 -1.46 10.48 -15.11
C MET A 562 -1.43 11.64 -14.11
N TRP A 563 -2.49 11.81 -13.34
CA TRP A 563 -2.55 12.62 -12.13
C TRP A 563 -3.48 11.95 -11.10
N PRO A 564 -3.32 12.22 -9.78
CA PRO A 564 -4.19 11.67 -8.75
C PRO A 564 -5.60 12.28 -8.84
N GLU A 565 -6.61 11.54 -8.38
CA GLU A 565 -8.01 11.96 -8.48
C GLU A 565 -8.25 13.36 -7.91
N GLY A 566 -8.90 14.21 -8.71
CA GLY A 566 -9.16 15.62 -8.41
C GLY A 566 -8.82 16.53 -9.58
N ALA A 567 -9.07 17.84 -9.43
CA ALA A 567 -8.74 18.82 -10.47
C ALA A 567 -7.20 18.94 -10.60
N PRO A 568 -6.59 18.72 -11.78
CA PRO A 568 -5.13 18.79 -11.98
C PRO A 568 -4.51 20.14 -11.61
N THR A 569 -5.26 21.22 -11.76
CA THR A 569 -4.86 22.59 -11.41
C THR A 569 -5.03 22.91 -9.92
N GLY A 570 -5.70 22.05 -9.16
CA GLY A 570 -5.97 22.25 -7.74
C GLY A 570 -4.69 22.17 -6.89
N ALA A 571 -4.59 23.01 -5.87
CA ALA A 571 -3.38 23.11 -5.03
C ALA A 571 -3.02 21.78 -4.34
N ALA A 572 -4.00 21.00 -3.90
CA ALA A 572 -3.78 19.67 -3.30
C ALA A 572 -3.24 18.67 -4.33
N THR A 573 -3.85 18.59 -5.51
CA THR A 573 -3.40 17.71 -6.61
C THR A 573 -1.98 18.07 -7.07
N GLN A 574 -1.70 19.37 -7.23
CA GLN A 574 -0.37 19.87 -7.59
C GLN A 574 0.68 19.58 -6.51
N ARG A 575 0.29 19.62 -5.23
CA ARG A 575 1.14 19.24 -4.11
C ARG A 575 1.44 17.74 -4.12
N ILE A 576 0.44 16.91 -4.39
CA ILE A 576 0.62 15.46 -4.50
C ILE A 576 1.52 15.11 -5.69
N LEU A 577 1.34 15.74 -6.85
CA LEU A 577 2.21 15.54 -8.04
C LEU A 577 3.66 15.94 -7.82
N PHE A 578 3.92 16.87 -6.89
CA PHE A 578 5.27 17.33 -6.58
C PHE A 578 6.13 16.25 -5.91
N TRP A 579 5.52 15.36 -5.11
CA TRP A 579 6.25 14.36 -4.33
C TRP A 579 6.79 13.18 -5.17
N PRO A 580 6.01 12.56 -6.08
CA PRO A 580 6.51 11.52 -6.99
C PRO A 580 7.72 11.99 -7.78
N LYS A 581 7.78 13.26 -8.20
CA LYS A 581 8.96 13.82 -8.87
C LYS A 581 10.23 13.70 -8.02
N GLN A 582 10.14 13.99 -6.71
CA GLN A 582 11.27 13.84 -5.79
C GLN A 582 11.67 12.36 -5.62
N THR A 583 10.68 11.49 -5.49
CA THR A 583 10.87 10.03 -5.39
C THR A 583 11.54 9.46 -6.63
N MET A 584 10.98 9.72 -7.82
CA MET A 584 11.52 9.26 -9.10
C MET A 584 12.96 9.77 -9.31
N GLN A 585 13.24 11.04 -9.01
CA GLN A 585 14.58 11.60 -9.18
C GLN A 585 15.59 10.91 -8.26
N MET A 586 15.25 10.69 -6.99
CA MET A 586 16.09 9.91 -6.06
C MET A 586 16.39 8.50 -6.61
N MET A 587 15.40 7.81 -7.17
CA MET A 587 15.59 6.47 -7.73
C MET A 587 16.54 6.50 -8.94
N TYR A 588 16.28 7.38 -9.90
CA TYR A 588 17.10 7.48 -11.11
C TYR A 588 18.54 7.92 -10.81
N GLU A 589 18.75 8.87 -9.90
CA GLU A 589 20.09 9.27 -9.46
C GLU A 589 20.83 8.13 -8.75
N THR A 590 20.12 7.28 -7.99
CA THR A 590 20.71 6.10 -7.33
C THR A 590 21.18 5.07 -8.37
N ILE A 591 20.35 4.81 -9.40
CA ILE A 591 20.69 3.90 -10.50
C ILE A 591 21.86 4.44 -11.32
N TYR A 592 21.85 5.74 -11.64
CA TYR A 592 22.94 6.38 -12.37
C TYR A 592 24.28 6.28 -11.62
N LYS A 593 24.28 6.51 -10.30
CA LYS A 593 25.49 6.33 -9.48
C LYS A 593 26.04 4.91 -9.58
N ALA A 594 25.17 3.90 -9.54
CA ALA A 594 25.58 2.50 -9.69
C ALA A 594 26.21 2.22 -11.07
N LEU A 595 25.66 2.81 -12.15
CA LEU A 595 26.26 2.70 -13.49
C LEU A 595 27.67 3.30 -13.53
N VAL A 596 27.86 4.50 -12.97
CA VAL A 596 29.17 5.17 -12.90
C VAL A 596 30.16 4.36 -12.06
N GLU A 597 29.73 3.78 -10.94
CA GLU A 597 30.57 2.96 -10.07
C GLU A 597 31.20 1.76 -10.79
N VAL A 598 30.53 1.23 -11.82
CA VAL A 598 31.02 0.09 -12.61
C VAL A 598 31.44 0.44 -14.04
N GLY A 599 31.47 1.73 -14.41
CA GLY A 599 31.90 2.19 -15.75
C GLY A 599 30.93 1.85 -16.88
N LEU A 600 29.62 1.83 -16.61
CA LEU A 600 28.56 1.45 -17.56
C LEU A 600 27.66 2.63 -17.99
N GLU A 601 27.96 3.85 -17.55
CA GLU A 601 27.15 5.06 -17.78
C GLU A 601 27.06 5.50 -19.26
N ASP A 602 28.06 5.14 -20.07
CA ASP A 602 28.05 5.42 -21.51
C ASP A 602 27.27 4.38 -22.31
N ALA A 603 27.24 3.13 -21.82
CA ALA A 603 26.60 1.99 -22.46
C ALA A 603 25.10 1.89 -22.14
N PHE A 604 24.71 2.23 -20.91
CA PHE A 604 23.33 2.13 -20.46
C PHE A 604 22.82 3.43 -19.85
N SER A 605 21.51 3.60 -19.89
CA SER A 605 20.79 4.68 -19.21
C SER A 605 19.99 4.13 -18.02
N PRO A 606 19.64 4.96 -17.02
CA PRO A 606 18.75 4.52 -15.94
C PRO A 606 17.40 3.97 -16.44
N GLN A 607 16.90 4.46 -17.58
CA GLN A 607 15.67 3.96 -18.21
C GLN A 607 15.82 2.60 -18.92
N ASP A 608 17.03 2.06 -19.04
CA ASP A 608 17.25 0.65 -19.41
C ASP A 608 17.01 -0.31 -18.23
N TYR A 609 16.64 0.21 -17.05
CA TYR A 609 16.33 -0.55 -15.84
C TYR A 609 15.02 -0.12 -15.17
N LEU A 610 14.68 1.17 -15.15
CA LEU A 610 13.49 1.70 -14.45
C LEU A 610 12.63 2.57 -15.36
N ASN A 611 11.35 2.23 -15.53
CA ASN A 611 10.42 3.01 -16.34
C ASN A 611 9.11 3.31 -15.61
N PHE A 612 8.68 4.57 -15.69
CA PHE A 612 7.38 5.03 -15.23
C PHE A 612 6.44 5.24 -16.41
N PHE A 613 5.20 4.78 -16.24
CA PHE A 613 4.12 4.88 -17.23
C PHE A 613 2.84 5.41 -16.57
N CYS A 614 1.93 5.90 -17.39
CA CYS A 614 0.53 6.09 -17.03
C CYS A 614 -0.36 5.50 -18.12
N LEU A 615 -1.67 5.50 -17.90
CA LEU A 615 -2.63 4.97 -18.87
C LEU A 615 -3.51 6.09 -19.45
N GLY A 616 -3.91 5.93 -20.70
CA GLY A 616 -4.85 6.84 -21.37
C GLY A 616 -5.46 6.21 -22.61
N ASN A 617 -6.64 6.71 -22.98
CA ASN A 617 -7.36 6.24 -24.15
C ASN A 617 -7.78 7.42 -25.04
N ARG A 618 -7.97 7.14 -26.33
CA ARG A 618 -8.42 8.09 -27.34
C ARG A 618 -9.28 7.39 -28.40
N GLU A 619 -10.49 7.90 -28.59
CA GLU A 619 -11.52 7.25 -29.42
C GLU A 619 -11.98 8.13 -30.57
N VAL A 620 -11.97 7.60 -31.79
CA VAL A 620 -12.63 8.27 -32.91
C VAL A 620 -14.14 8.32 -32.70
N VAL A 621 -14.79 9.34 -33.25
CA VAL A 621 -16.26 9.46 -33.23
C VAL A 621 -16.84 8.33 -34.07
N ASP A 622 -17.71 7.52 -33.47
CA ASP A 622 -18.40 6.47 -34.19
C ASP A 622 -19.46 7.08 -35.12
N ARG A 623 -19.40 6.77 -36.42
CA ARG A 623 -20.36 7.27 -37.42
C ARG A 623 -21.79 6.76 -37.17
N ARG A 624 -21.97 5.76 -36.31
CA ARG A 624 -23.28 5.17 -35.95
C ARG A 624 -23.86 5.66 -34.62
N GLY A 625 -23.11 6.42 -33.83
CA GLY A 625 -23.55 6.96 -32.54
C GLY A 625 -24.19 8.35 -32.69
N GLY A 626 -25.42 8.52 -32.22
CA GLY A 626 -26.13 9.80 -32.23
C GLY A 626 -25.38 10.89 -31.47
N SER A 627 -25.54 12.15 -31.90
CA SER A 627 -24.92 13.31 -31.26
C SER A 627 -25.27 13.34 -29.76
N SER A 628 -24.27 13.52 -28.89
CA SER A 628 -24.46 13.75 -27.46
C SER A 628 -25.49 14.88 -27.25
N THR A 629 -26.67 14.56 -26.72
CA THR A 629 -27.81 15.48 -26.52
C THR A 629 -27.72 16.29 -25.22
N GLY A 630 -26.52 16.54 -24.72
CA GLY A 630 -26.30 17.36 -23.53
C GLY A 630 -26.16 18.86 -23.84
N PRO A 631 -26.44 19.76 -22.88
CA PRO A 631 -26.14 21.18 -23.04
C PRO A 631 -24.63 21.37 -23.30
N PRO A 632 -24.23 22.25 -24.23
CA PRO A 632 -22.83 22.46 -24.58
C PRO A 632 -22.03 22.94 -23.37
N PHE A 633 -20.85 22.35 -23.15
CA PHE A 633 -19.93 22.84 -22.11
C PHE A 633 -19.42 24.25 -22.45
N PRO A 634 -19.05 25.04 -21.43
CA PRO A 634 -18.37 26.31 -21.67
C PRO A 634 -17.16 26.11 -22.58
N ALA A 635 -17.02 26.98 -23.59
CA ALA A 635 -15.86 26.98 -24.48
C ALA A 635 -14.56 27.04 -23.65
N ASN A 636 -13.56 26.25 -24.05
CA ASN A 636 -12.27 26.11 -23.36
C ASN A 636 -12.32 25.47 -21.96
N SER A 637 -13.46 24.92 -21.53
CA SER A 637 -13.48 24.06 -20.34
C SER A 637 -12.72 22.75 -20.59
N PRO A 638 -12.10 22.14 -19.56
CA PRO A 638 -11.46 20.84 -19.70
C PRO A 638 -12.36 19.75 -20.30
N GLN A 639 -13.67 19.81 -20.00
CA GLN A 639 -14.72 18.99 -20.59
C GLN A 639 -14.78 19.14 -22.11
N ALA A 640 -14.95 20.38 -22.57
CA ALA A 640 -15.08 20.70 -24.00
C ALA A 640 -13.81 20.34 -24.77
N LEU A 641 -12.64 20.58 -24.17
CA LEU A 641 -11.34 20.28 -24.78
C LEU A 641 -11.13 18.78 -24.92
N SER A 642 -11.38 18.00 -23.86
CA SER A 642 -11.24 16.54 -23.91
C SER A 642 -12.29 15.87 -24.81
N GLN A 643 -13.51 16.42 -24.89
CA GLN A 643 -14.53 15.96 -25.85
C GLN A 643 -14.12 16.27 -27.29
N LYS A 644 -13.44 17.40 -27.54
CA LYS A 644 -12.92 17.79 -28.85
C LYS A 644 -11.71 16.93 -29.26
N SER A 645 -10.73 16.76 -28.37
CA SER A 645 -9.52 15.96 -28.59
C SER A 645 -9.78 14.45 -28.54
N ARG A 646 -10.94 14.07 -27.97
CA ARG A 646 -11.44 12.70 -27.83
C ARG A 646 -10.53 11.80 -27.01
N ARG A 647 -9.82 12.35 -26.03
CA ARG A 647 -8.89 11.61 -25.17
C ARG A 647 -9.16 11.86 -23.69
N PHE A 648 -8.80 10.89 -22.86
CA PHE A 648 -8.71 11.08 -21.41
C PHE A 648 -7.79 10.05 -20.78
N MET A 649 -7.33 10.30 -19.54
CA MET A 649 -6.58 9.27 -18.81
C MET A 649 -7.47 8.07 -18.48
N ILE A 650 -6.86 6.90 -18.47
CA ILE A 650 -7.37 5.74 -17.74
C ILE A 650 -6.74 5.86 -16.36
N TYR A 651 -7.58 5.92 -15.34
CA TYR A 651 -7.13 6.17 -13.99
C TYR A 651 -6.69 4.87 -13.32
N VAL A 652 -5.41 4.81 -12.97
CA VAL A 652 -4.83 3.68 -12.26
C VAL A 652 -5.21 3.77 -10.78
N HIS A 653 -6.16 2.95 -10.34
CA HIS A 653 -6.53 2.75 -8.94
C HIS A 653 -6.06 1.36 -8.43
N SER A 654 -5.23 0.68 -9.21
CA SER A 654 -4.52 -0.53 -8.79
C SER A 654 -3.68 -0.30 -7.53
N ASN A 655 -3.46 -1.38 -6.79
CA ASN A 655 -2.62 -1.42 -5.60
C ASN A 655 -1.89 -2.76 -5.54
N GLY A 656 -0.98 -3.00 -6.49
CA GLY A 656 -0.35 -4.31 -6.64
C GLY A 656 1.07 -4.30 -7.18
N MET A 657 1.74 -5.43 -6.97
CA MET A 657 3.09 -5.70 -7.42
C MET A 657 3.21 -7.17 -7.84
N ILE A 658 3.78 -7.41 -9.03
CA ILE A 658 4.16 -8.73 -9.55
C ILE A 658 5.68 -8.80 -9.56
N ILE A 659 6.23 -9.93 -9.11
CA ILE A 659 7.66 -10.17 -8.98
C ILE A 659 7.98 -11.47 -9.72
N ASP A 660 8.89 -11.37 -10.69
CA ASP A 660 9.49 -12.50 -11.41
C ASP A 660 8.48 -13.51 -12.01
N ASP A 661 7.25 -13.07 -12.28
CA ASP A 661 6.11 -13.92 -12.67
C ASP A 661 5.79 -15.10 -11.71
N GLU A 662 6.32 -15.08 -10.48
CA GLU A 662 6.14 -16.14 -9.48
C GLU A 662 5.43 -15.69 -8.20
N TYR A 663 5.44 -14.40 -7.88
CA TYR A 663 4.78 -13.87 -6.68
C TYR A 663 4.00 -12.59 -6.98
N VAL A 664 2.87 -12.43 -6.31
CA VAL A 664 2.00 -11.26 -6.45
C VAL A 664 1.57 -10.74 -5.08
N ILE A 665 1.61 -9.41 -4.90
CA ILE A 665 0.96 -8.70 -3.79
C ILE A 665 -0.17 -7.87 -4.35
N LEU A 666 -1.38 -8.03 -3.83
CA LEU A 666 -2.58 -7.27 -4.23
C LEU A 666 -3.39 -6.89 -2.99
N GLY A 667 -3.91 -5.67 -2.94
CA GLY A 667 -4.65 -5.18 -1.79
C GLY A 667 -5.25 -3.80 -2.00
N SER A 668 -5.43 -3.05 -0.91
CA SER A 668 -5.92 -1.67 -0.91
C SER A 668 -4.82 -0.62 -0.69
N ALA A 669 -3.60 -1.05 -0.35
CA ALA A 669 -2.54 -0.16 0.08
C ALA A 669 -1.82 0.56 -1.07
N ASN A 670 -1.80 1.88 -0.97
CA ASN A 670 -1.03 2.76 -1.86
C ASN A 670 0.46 2.77 -1.50
N ILE A 671 1.35 3.01 -2.47
CA ILE A 671 2.77 3.27 -2.17
C ILE A 671 2.89 4.75 -1.78
N ASN A 672 2.50 5.03 -0.53
CA ASN A 672 2.62 6.32 0.14
C ASN A 672 2.75 6.09 1.66
N GLN A 673 3.04 7.14 2.43
CA GLN A 673 3.20 6.99 3.87
C GLN A 673 1.89 6.63 4.56
N ARG A 674 0.78 7.23 4.11
CA ARG A 674 -0.58 7.01 4.62
C ARG A 674 -0.98 5.53 4.68
N SER A 675 -0.71 4.76 3.62
CA SER A 675 -1.05 3.33 3.55
C SER A 675 0.04 2.42 4.14
N MET A 676 1.31 2.85 4.19
CA MET A 676 2.43 2.00 4.60
C MET A 676 2.81 2.11 6.09
N GLU A 677 2.38 3.16 6.79
CA GLU A 677 2.78 3.43 8.19
C GLU A 677 1.97 2.65 9.25
N GLY A 678 0.86 2.01 8.88
CA GLY A 678 -0.02 1.29 9.83
C GLY A 678 -0.85 2.19 10.76
N THR A 679 -0.33 3.34 11.18
CA THR A 679 -1.07 4.35 11.94
C THR A 679 -1.84 5.36 11.08
N GLY A 680 -1.57 5.39 9.78
CA GLY A 680 -2.35 6.17 8.82
C GLY A 680 -3.70 5.52 8.54
N ASP A 681 -3.93 5.24 7.25
CA ASP A 681 -5.14 4.55 6.80
C ASP A 681 -5.08 3.07 7.16
N THR A 682 -6.25 2.46 7.41
CA THR A 682 -6.30 1.01 7.56
C THR A 682 -6.37 0.35 6.21
N GLU A 683 -5.47 -0.59 5.96
CA GLU A 683 -5.34 -1.30 4.69
C GLU A 683 -5.30 -2.82 4.89
N ILE A 684 -5.54 -3.55 3.80
CA ILE A 684 -5.39 -5.00 3.73
C ILE A 684 -4.76 -5.38 2.40
N ALA A 685 -3.90 -6.39 2.40
CA ALA A 685 -3.34 -6.97 1.19
C ALA A 685 -3.14 -8.47 1.38
N MET A 686 -3.00 -9.19 0.28
CA MET A 686 -2.53 -10.56 0.25
C MET A 686 -1.26 -10.64 -0.58
N GLY A 687 -0.36 -11.53 -0.20
CA GLY A 687 0.74 -11.97 -1.04
C GLY A 687 0.65 -13.46 -1.30
N ALA A 688 0.79 -13.88 -2.55
CA ALA A 688 0.62 -15.28 -2.94
C ALA A 688 1.55 -15.69 -4.08
N TYR A 689 1.77 -17.01 -4.15
CA TYR A 689 2.46 -17.70 -5.22
C TYR A 689 1.90 -19.11 -5.40
N GLN A 690 2.18 -19.71 -6.54
CA GLN A 690 1.95 -21.13 -6.79
C GLN A 690 3.27 -21.88 -6.58
N PRO A 691 3.37 -22.82 -5.61
CA PRO A 691 4.65 -23.46 -5.27
C PRO A 691 5.28 -24.23 -6.44
N GLN A 692 4.47 -24.78 -7.36
CA GLN A 692 4.95 -25.49 -8.56
C GLN A 692 5.31 -24.56 -9.73
N HIS A 693 5.00 -23.27 -9.63
CA HIS A 693 5.33 -22.25 -10.65
C HIS A 693 6.23 -21.16 -10.04
N THR A 694 7.36 -21.58 -9.47
CA THR A 694 8.43 -20.69 -9.01
C THR A 694 9.72 -20.97 -9.77
N TRP A 695 10.61 -19.98 -9.85
CA TRP A 695 11.96 -20.17 -10.41
C TRP A 695 12.74 -21.23 -9.64
N ALA A 696 12.60 -21.25 -8.32
CA ALA A 696 13.24 -22.25 -7.46
C ALA A 696 12.79 -23.69 -7.74
N TRP A 697 11.51 -23.90 -8.05
CA TRP A 697 10.97 -25.22 -8.39
C TRP A 697 11.27 -25.62 -9.84
N LYS A 698 10.97 -24.73 -10.80
CA LYS A 698 11.05 -25.04 -12.23
C LYS A 698 12.44 -24.93 -12.84
N GLN A 699 13.36 -24.22 -12.18
CA GLN A 699 14.70 -23.91 -12.72
C GLN A 699 14.65 -23.23 -14.11
N SER A 700 13.52 -22.59 -14.41
CA SER A 700 13.17 -21.93 -15.67
C SER A 700 12.00 -20.99 -15.44
N HIS A 701 11.67 -20.17 -16.43
CA HIS A 701 10.60 -19.18 -16.31
C HIS A 701 9.26 -19.85 -15.91
N PRO A 702 8.60 -19.38 -14.83
CA PRO A 702 7.29 -19.89 -14.45
C PRO A 702 6.22 -19.34 -15.38
N TYR A 703 5.40 -20.23 -15.96
CA TYR A 703 4.27 -19.86 -16.82
C TYR A 703 2.96 -20.23 -16.13
N GLY A 704 2.86 -19.92 -14.83
CA GLY A 704 1.64 -20.12 -14.03
C GLY A 704 0.61 -19.00 -14.22
N GLN A 705 -0.38 -18.96 -13.33
CA GLN A 705 -1.46 -17.97 -13.34
C GLN A 705 -0.95 -16.53 -13.19
N ILE A 706 0.15 -16.31 -12.46
CA ILE A 706 0.76 -14.97 -12.28
C ILE A 706 1.34 -14.46 -13.61
N TYR A 707 2.05 -15.32 -14.35
CA TYR A 707 2.50 -15.04 -15.71
C TYR A 707 1.32 -14.73 -16.64
N GLY A 708 0.28 -15.57 -16.61
CA GLY A 708 -0.94 -15.35 -17.40
C GLY A 708 -1.58 -14.00 -17.12
N TYR A 709 -1.72 -13.66 -15.84
CA TYR A 709 -2.24 -12.37 -15.40
C TYR A 709 -1.38 -11.20 -15.89
N ARG A 710 -0.06 -11.28 -15.72
CA ARG A 710 0.88 -10.23 -16.15
C ARG A 710 0.90 -10.05 -17.68
N MET A 711 0.84 -11.14 -18.45
CA MET A 711 0.68 -11.08 -19.91
C MET A 711 -0.65 -10.45 -20.29
N SER A 712 -1.76 -10.83 -19.64
CA SER A 712 -3.09 -10.28 -19.91
C SER A 712 -3.16 -8.76 -19.71
N LEU A 713 -2.53 -8.27 -18.63
CA LEU A 713 -2.38 -6.84 -18.37
C LEU A 713 -1.55 -6.15 -19.44
N TRP A 714 -0.46 -6.78 -19.89
CA TRP A 714 0.34 -6.22 -20.97
C TRP A 714 -0.40 -6.24 -22.31
N ALA A 715 -1.28 -7.22 -22.55
CA ALA A 715 -2.12 -7.24 -23.75
C ALA A 715 -3.07 -6.03 -23.78
N GLU A 716 -3.72 -5.75 -22.65
CA GLU A 716 -4.55 -4.55 -22.47
C GLU A 716 -3.73 -3.27 -22.67
N HIS A 717 -2.62 -3.14 -21.95
CA HIS A 717 -1.86 -1.88 -21.92
C HIS A 717 -1.09 -1.62 -23.21
N LEU A 718 -0.54 -2.65 -23.84
CA LEU A 718 0.29 -2.51 -25.04
C LEU A 718 -0.53 -2.68 -26.33
N GLY A 719 -1.80 -3.08 -26.24
CA GLY A 719 -2.68 -3.35 -27.36
C GLY A 719 -2.39 -4.66 -28.09
N GLY A 720 -1.67 -5.59 -27.44
CA GLY A 720 -1.28 -6.88 -28.01
C GLY A 720 -0.12 -7.54 -27.26
N ILE A 721 0.27 -8.73 -27.74
CA ILE A 721 1.34 -9.54 -27.18
C ILE A 721 2.45 -9.74 -28.22
N GLU A 722 3.69 -9.68 -27.76
CA GLU A 722 4.90 -10.00 -28.53
C GLU A 722 5.74 -10.99 -27.72
N ASP A 723 6.48 -11.89 -28.39
CA ASP A 723 7.30 -12.90 -27.70
C ASP A 723 8.39 -12.29 -26.80
N ILE A 724 8.84 -11.09 -27.13
CA ILE A 724 9.80 -10.32 -26.32
C ILE A 724 9.26 -10.00 -24.91
N PHE A 725 7.93 -9.99 -24.73
CA PHE A 725 7.29 -9.73 -23.43
C PHE A 725 7.38 -10.93 -22.48
N ARG A 726 7.86 -12.09 -22.95
CA ARG A 726 8.13 -13.27 -22.12
C ARG A 726 9.43 -13.17 -21.32
N ALA A 727 10.28 -12.16 -21.59
CA ALA A 727 11.51 -11.89 -20.84
C ALA A 727 11.54 -10.42 -20.39
N PRO A 728 10.75 -10.03 -19.39
CA PRO A 728 10.61 -8.63 -18.96
C PRO A 728 11.92 -8.00 -18.44
N GLU A 729 12.86 -8.78 -17.97
CA GLU A 729 14.17 -8.32 -17.51
C GLU A 729 15.13 -7.97 -18.66
N SER A 730 14.85 -8.47 -19.87
CA SER A 730 15.71 -8.28 -21.03
C SER A 730 15.74 -6.82 -21.48
N LEU A 731 16.92 -6.36 -21.92
CA LEU A 731 17.09 -4.99 -22.42
C LEU A 731 16.17 -4.69 -23.62
N GLU A 732 15.97 -5.69 -24.46
CA GLU A 732 15.14 -5.61 -25.66
C GLU A 732 13.68 -5.38 -25.27
N CYS A 733 13.16 -6.14 -24.30
CA CYS A 733 11.81 -5.96 -23.77
C CYS A 733 11.62 -4.58 -23.13
N VAL A 734 12.53 -4.16 -22.26
CA VAL A 734 12.50 -2.83 -21.62
C VAL A 734 12.45 -1.72 -22.66
N ARG A 735 13.29 -1.79 -23.69
CA ARG A 735 13.32 -0.81 -24.80
C ARG A 735 12.05 -0.88 -25.64
N ARG A 736 11.50 -2.07 -25.90
CA ARG A 736 10.27 -2.25 -26.67
C ARG A 736 9.07 -1.63 -25.96
N VAL A 737 8.86 -1.94 -24.68
CA VAL A 737 7.77 -1.39 -23.86
C VAL A 737 7.89 0.13 -23.75
N ARG A 738 9.09 0.66 -23.48
CA ARG A 738 9.33 2.12 -23.45
C ARG A 738 9.01 2.78 -24.79
N LYS A 739 9.43 2.19 -25.92
CA LYS A 739 9.13 2.70 -27.26
C LYS A 739 7.64 2.69 -27.56
N LEU A 740 6.91 1.66 -27.15
CA LEU A 740 5.45 1.61 -27.28
C LEU A 740 4.79 2.73 -26.46
N GLY A 741 5.22 2.91 -25.20
CA GLY A 741 4.74 4.01 -24.36
C GLY A 741 5.00 5.40 -24.96
N GLU A 742 6.14 5.59 -25.62
CA GLU A 742 6.49 6.84 -26.33
C GLU A 742 5.63 7.08 -27.57
N LEU A 743 5.37 6.03 -28.36
CA LEU A 743 4.50 6.11 -29.53
C LEU A 743 3.05 6.41 -29.12
N ASN A 744 2.55 5.71 -28.12
CA ASN A 744 1.21 5.92 -27.58
C ASN A 744 1.07 7.32 -26.97
N TRP A 745 2.07 7.82 -26.24
CA TRP A 745 2.05 9.21 -25.76
C TRP A 745 1.97 10.22 -26.90
N LYS A 746 2.77 10.04 -27.97
CA LYS A 746 2.71 10.92 -29.16
C LYS A 746 1.32 10.89 -29.79
N GLN A 747 0.72 9.71 -29.92
CA GLN A 747 -0.63 9.55 -30.46
C GLN A 747 -1.69 10.19 -29.55
N PHE A 748 -1.60 9.95 -28.24
CA PHE A 748 -2.48 10.55 -27.23
C PHE A 748 -2.40 12.08 -27.27
N ALA A 749 -1.19 12.63 -27.35
CA ALA A 749 -0.92 14.06 -27.28
C ALA A 749 -1.17 14.83 -28.59
N ALA A 750 -1.21 14.14 -29.74
CA ALA A 750 -1.37 14.75 -31.07
C ALA A 750 -2.66 15.58 -31.22
N GLU A 751 -2.65 16.56 -32.12
CA GLU A 751 -3.85 17.33 -32.46
C GLU A 751 -4.89 16.47 -33.18
N ASP A 752 -4.45 15.68 -34.16
CA ASP A 752 -5.31 14.79 -34.95
C ASP A 752 -5.88 13.64 -34.10
N VAL A 753 -7.19 13.43 -34.21
CA VAL A 753 -7.90 12.36 -33.50
C VAL A 753 -7.71 11.04 -34.23
N THR A 754 -7.08 10.09 -33.56
CA THR A 754 -6.88 8.73 -34.05
C THR A 754 -7.23 7.71 -32.96
N GLU A 755 -7.66 6.52 -33.37
CA GLU A 755 -8.00 5.44 -32.46
C GLU A 755 -6.74 4.87 -31.80
N MET A 756 -6.71 4.86 -30.48
CA MET A 756 -5.67 4.16 -29.73
C MET A 756 -6.05 2.70 -29.54
N ARG A 757 -5.04 1.82 -29.65
CA ARG A 757 -5.19 0.38 -29.38
C ARG A 757 -4.48 -0.07 -28.11
N GLY A 758 -3.41 0.63 -27.73
CA GLY A 758 -2.70 0.40 -26.49
C GLY A 758 -2.84 1.61 -25.58
N HIS A 759 -3.00 1.34 -24.30
CA HIS A 759 -3.27 2.33 -23.27
C HIS A 759 -2.02 2.84 -22.53
N LEU A 760 -0.91 2.10 -22.59
CA LEU A 760 0.33 2.44 -21.89
C LEU A 760 0.96 3.68 -22.51
N LEU A 761 1.08 4.73 -21.72
CA LEU A 761 1.75 5.97 -22.09
C LEU A 761 3.05 6.10 -21.29
N LYS A 762 4.11 6.59 -21.93
CA LYS A 762 5.27 7.11 -21.20
C LYS A 762 4.76 8.13 -20.17
N TYR A 763 5.15 8.00 -18.90
CA TYR A 763 4.82 9.05 -17.94
C TYR A 763 5.44 10.36 -18.44
N PRO A 764 4.71 11.50 -18.48
CA PRO A 764 5.07 12.66 -19.30
C PRO A 764 6.16 13.54 -18.69
N VAL A 765 7.27 12.91 -18.30
CA VAL A 765 8.48 13.52 -17.79
C VAL A 765 9.68 13.13 -18.66
N GLU A 766 10.60 14.07 -18.79
CA GLU A 766 11.92 13.81 -19.32
C GLU A 766 12.85 13.38 -18.18
N VAL A 767 13.64 12.33 -18.44
CA VAL A 767 14.69 11.85 -17.53
C VAL A 767 16.01 11.97 -18.29
N ASP A 768 16.89 12.85 -17.84
CA ASP A 768 18.22 12.95 -18.46
C ASP A 768 19.12 11.76 -18.06
N ARG A 769 20.28 11.64 -18.72
CA ARG A 769 21.19 10.50 -18.48
C ARG A 769 21.66 10.41 -17.02
N LYS A 770 21.66 11.52 -16.27
CA LYS A 770 22.07 11.59 -14.87
C LYS A 770 20.93 11.35 -13.88
N GLY A 771 19.72 11.12 -14.39
CA GLY A 771 18.53 10.86 -13.60
C GLY A 771 17.75 12.10 -13.15
N LYS A 772 18.07 13.28 -13.67
CA LYS A 772 17.31 14.50 -13.35
C LYS A 772 16.00 14.51 -14.10
N ILE A 773 14.93 14.90 -13.40
CA ILE A 773 13.57 14.91 -13.93
C ILE A 773 13.10 16.32 -14.26
N ARG A 774 12.49 16.46 -15.43
CA ARG A 774 11.86 17.70 -15.92
C ARG A 774 10.53 17.37 -16.59
N SER A 775 9.70 18.37 -16.79
CA SER A 775 8.54 18.21 -17.68
C SER A 775 9.03 17.83 -19.07
N LEU A 776 8.27 16.98 -19.76
CA LEU A 776 8.56 16.66 -21.15
C LEU A 776 8.49 17.95 -22.01
N PRO A 777 9.47 18.24 -22.88
CA PRO A 777 9.48 19.48 -23.65
C PRO A 777 8.20 19.68 -24.48
N GLY A 778 7.56 20.86 -24.35
CA GLY A 778 6.29 21.18 -25.01
C GLY A 778 5.05 20.63 -24.29
N TYR A 779 5.23 19.97 -23.15
CA TYR A 779 4.17 19.40 -22.32
C TYR A 779 4.41 19.73 -20.85
N GLU A 780 4.49 21.02 -20.51
CA GLU A 780 4.65 21.48 -19.13
C GLU A 780 3.39 21.22 -18.28
N THR A 781 2.23 21.15 -18.95
CA THR A 781 0.93 20.89 -18.35
C THR A 781 0.21 19.71 -19.01
N PHE A 782 -0.73 19.09 -18.29
CA PHE A 782 -1.48 17.97 -18.85
C PHE A 782 -2.38 18.43 -20.02
N PRO A 783 -2.45 17.64 -21.11
CA PRO A 783 -3.28 17.99 -22.26
C PRO A 783 -4.75 18.18 -21.86
N ASP A 784 -5.41 19.19 -22.42
CA ASP A 784 -6.83 19.56 -22.23
C ASP A 784 -7.25 20.04 -20.83
N VAL A 785 -6.54 19.61 -19.79
CA VAL A 785 -6.95 19.79 -18.38
C VAL A 785 -6.06 20.75 -17.60
N GLY A 786 -4.87 21.08 -18.12
CA GLY A 786 -3.89 21.96 -17.49
C GLY A 786 -3.26 21.37 -16.24
N GLY A 787 -2.65 22.21 -15.42
CA GLY A 787 -1.91 21.80 -14.22
C GLY A 787 -0.51 21.28 -14.55
N ASN A 788 0.49 21.66 -13.76
CA ASN A 788 1.88 21.30 -14.03
C ASN A 788 2.10 19.80 -13.82
N ILE A 789 2.74 19.14 -14.78
CA ILE A 789 2.98 17.68 -14.75
C ILE A 789 3.88 17.30 -13.57
N VAL A 790 4.94 18.07 -13.33
CA VAL A 790 5.88 17.85 -12.21
C VAL A 790 5.37 18.39 -10.88
N GLY A 791 4.10 18.81 -10.82
CA GLY A 791 3.49 19.41 -9.65
C GLY A 791 4.06 20.79 -9.28
N SER A 792 3.50 21.37 -8.23
CA SER A 792 3.90 22.68 -7.71
C SER A 792 3.89 22.67 -6.19
N PHE A 793 4.89 23.33 -5.58
CA PHE A 793 4.95 23.43 -4.12
C PHE A 793 4.02 24.54 -3.63
N PHE A 794 2.84 24.16 -3.14
CA PHE A 794 1.93 25.05 -2.40
C PHE A 794 2.03 24.76 -0.90
N ALA A 795 1.89 25.80 -0.06
CA ALA A 795 1.92 25.67 1.40
C ALA A 795 0.63 24.99 1.91
N ILE A 796 0.62 23.66 1.87
CA ILE A 796 -0.43 22.79 2.41
C ILE A 796 0.21 21.90 3.48
N GLN A 797 -0.54 21.56 4.54
CA GLN A 797 -0.07 20.63 5.58
C GLN A 797 0.40 19.31 4.96
N GLU A 798 1.63 18.94 5.25
CA GLU A 798 2.35 17.85 4.58
C GLU A 798 1.65 16.48 4.72
N ASN A 799 1.18 16.15 5.94
CA ASN A 799 0.46 14.90 6.23
C ASN A 799 -0.83 14.69 5.41
N LEU A 800 -1.37 15.73 4.76
CA LEU A 800 -2.54 15.59 3.88
C LEU A 800 -2.18 15.03 2.50
N THR A 801 -0.89 15.03 2.15
CA THR A 801 -0.44 14.85 0.76
C THR A 801 0.65 13.80 0.57
N ILE A 802 1.06 13.10 1.64
CA ILE A 802 2.14 12.08 1.65
C ILE A 802 1.67 10.71 2.11
#